data_AF-A0A5P6VR32-F1
#
_entry.id   AF-A0A5P6VR32-F1
#
_cell.length_a   1.000
_cell.length_b   1.000
_cell.length_c   1.000
_cell.angle_alpha   90.00
_cell.angle_beta   90.00
_cell.angle_gamma   90.00
#
_symmetry.space_group_name_H-M   'P 1'
#
loop_
_entity.id
_entity.type
_entity.pdbx_description
1 polymer ?
#
loop_
_entity_poly.entity_id
_entity_poly.type
_entity_poly.pdbx_seq_one_letter_code
_entity_poly.pdbx_strand_id
1 'polypeptide(L)'
;MNKIIKRMLGLALTAVLLVGATETVSAATVVNGSYVKGDNENNPLVTQNYGADPAVLVYNNRIYVYTTNDSQEYEATRAKNTYGKINQLNCYSSTDMVNWTDHGQINVAGSNGAAKWASNSWAPTVCCKKINGKDKFFIYFANNASSIGVLTADSPTGPWKDPIGRAFITKSTPNCNVEWLFDPAVLVDSDGTGYLYFGGGVPSGQAAHPKTARVIKLGNDMISTSGTAAMIDAPYLFEDSGINKIGNTYYYSYCTNWNCSNGYRNATIHVMTSSNPMGPFTHQGEIMANPGSFFRGSDGNNHHQIFEFKGNYYIAYHTMTVQNAVMSNLGYRTTQIDKVNVSNGRIQTIKQTMSGVSMNPSVDPYSWVEAETMFTQAGIKVKGNGDGTAWVTDINNNDFTKVKGVQFSKGVSSITATVQSSGSGSIEVREGSQSGSLLGTINISNTNGSFKDFTANVKNVSGSKDIVFVFKGSFGFDRWKANTTGSGEATPTPTPTPTPTPSQNVDSNSIANIADGWYYLKNTLSQKYLTVEGNTAKAVTNVCISKGTGVDGQKWYVQNRGNGYISLKSGLGEFMLDVAMGADEDGANLQIYNAYAHDPQQFMVKNTNKSGVYTIATKISKETKYVDVYEHKTADGTNVCQWTYYGNPNQQWQFEPVNGSSQAQPTPTPTPTTTTAPQPTPTPKPQPTPTPATASGLKATATINSWGSGYTASIKVSNDTGKTVNGWTLKLKKSEVKIDSSWSVNVKESGEYYVITPMDWNSTIANGASTEFGFNGTGSVVNNIYIDIQ
;
A
#
# COMPACT_ATOMS: atom_id res chain seq x y z
N MET A 1 -10.14 68.89 49.26
CA MET A 1 -11.00 68.68 48.08
C MET A 1 -10.17 67.87 47.07
N ASN A 2 -10.56 66.79 46.37
CA ASN A 2 -11.71 65.84 46.34
C ASN A 2 -11.24 64.66 45.44
N LYS A 3 -11.50 63.35 45.60
CA LYS A 3 -12.15 62.44 46.59
C LYS A 3 -11.27 61.14 46.60
N ILE A 4 -10.93 60.48 47.72
CA ILE A 4 -11.73 59.67 48.66
C ILE A 4 -12.12 58.26 48.14
N ILE A 5 -11.46 57.23 48.75
CA ILE A 5 -11.92 55.85 49.08
C ILE A 5 -11.60 54.63 48.17
N LYS A 6 -10.66 53.81 48.69
CA LYS A 6 -10.63 52.33 48.88
C LYS A 6 -11.24 51.40 47.80
N ARG A 7 -10.44 50.42 47.35
CA ARG A 7 -10.36 49.04 47.92
C ARG A 7 -9.41 48.15 47.12
N MET A 8 -8.42 47.55 47.77
CA MET A 8 -8.17 46.09 47.75
C MET A 8 -7.08 45.75 48.77
N LEU A 9 -7.42 44.89 49.73
CA LEU A 9 -6.46 44.23 50.61
C LEU A 9 -5.94 42.98 49.89
N GLY A 10 -4.69 42.61 50.17
CA GLY A 10 -3.94 41.62 49.41
C GLY A 10 -4.44 40.17 49.47
N LEU A 11 -3.70 39.33 48.75
CA LEU A 11 -3.19 38.07 49.29
C LEU A 11 -1.83 37.79 48.63
N ALA A 12 -0.90 37.18 49.35
CA ALA A 12 0.39 36.78 48.78
C ALA A 12 0.19 35.62 47.79
N LEU A 13 0.81 35.70 46.61
CA LEU A 13 0.86 34.58 45.67
C LEU A 13 2.23 33.91 45.75
N THR A 14 2.24 32.68 46.27
CA THR A 14 3.41 31.82 46.36
C THR A 14 3.94 31.52 44.96
N ALA A 15 5.17 31.94 44.67
CA ALA A 15 5.84 31.59 43.41
C ALA A 15 6.25 30.11 43.44
N VAL A 16 5.34 29.23 43.00
CA VAL A 16 5.68 27.83 42.71
C VAL A 16 6.53 27.84 41.45
N LEU A 17 7.85 27.66 41.60
CA LEU A 17 8.70 27.25 40.48
C LEU A 17 8.20 25.87 40.01
N LEU A 18 7.47 25.83 38.91
CA LEU A 18 7.43 24.62 38.09
C LEU A 18 8.83 24.43 37.51
N VAL A 19 9.65 23.66 38.21
CA VAL A 19 10.77 22.96 37.57
C VAL A 19 10.14 21.86 36.72
N GLY A 20 9.66 22.24 35.54
CA GLY A 20 9.32 21.28 34.51
C GLY A 20 10.58 20.48 34.21
N ALA A 21 10.50 19.15 34.36
CA ALA A 21 11.58 18.28 33.93
C ALA A 21 11.75 18.45 32.42
N THR A 22 12.77 19.20 32.02
CA THR A 22 13.17 19.27 30.62
C THR A 22 13.67 17.88 30.24
N GLU A 23 12.88 17.14 29.48
CA GLU A 23 13.36 15.90 28.87
C GLU A 23 14.62 16.24 28.06
N THR A 24 15.75 15.67 28.46
CA THR A 24 17.03 15.92 27.83
C THR A 24 17.04 15.23 26.47
N VAL A 25 16.70 15.98 25.42
CA VAL A 25 16.79 15.55 24.02
C VAL A 25 18.19 15.00 23.76
N SER A 26 18.29 13.72 23.41
CA SER A 26 19.59 13.10 23.09
C SER A 26 20.14 13.75 21.83
N ALA A 27 21.38 14.24 21.87
CA ALA A 27 22.07 14.71 20.68
C ALA A 27 22.52 13.53 19.80
N ALA A 28 22.67 13.78 18.50
CA ALA A 28 23.24 12.81 17.58
C ALA A 28 24.69 12.45 17.97
N THR A 29 25.09 11.21 17.71
CA THR A 29 26.41 10.70 18.11
C THR A 29 26.85 9.55 17.20
N VAL A 30 28.12 9.14 17.32
CA VAL A 30 28.65 7.94 16.66
C VAL A 30 28.99 6.90 17.71
N VAL A 31 28.33 5.74 17.65
CA VAL A 31 28.55 4.60 18.57
C VAL A 31 28.94 3.40 17.72
N ASN A 32 30.08 2.76 18.04
CA ASN A 32 30.62 1.61 17.30
C ASN A 32 30.73 1.85 15.77
N GLY A 33 31.03 3.08 15.35
CA GLY A 33 31.08 3.49 13.93
C GLY A 33 29.71 3.66 13.25
N SER A 34 28.61 3.51 13.98
CA SER A 34 27.24 3.75 13.49
C SER A 34 26.77 5.17 13.84
N TYR A 35 26.07 5.83 12.91
CA TYR A 35 25.40 7.10 13.20
C TYR A 35 24.11 6.85 13.99
N VAL A 36 24.05 7.40 15.20
CA VAL A 36 22.87 7.40 16.07
C VAL A 36 22.21 8.76 15.93
N LYS A 37 20.97 8.79 15.43
CA LYS A 37 20.21 10.04 15.26
C LYS A 37 19.90 10.67 16.62
N GLY A 38 19.97 12.00 16.67
CA GLY A 38 19.47 12.74 17.83
C GLY A 38 17.95 12.61 17.96
N ASP A 39 17.39 12.77 19.15
CA ASP A 39 15.94 12.63 19.38
C ASP A 39 15.10 13.67 18.61
N ASN A 40 15.74 14.74 18.14
CA ASN A 40 15.20 15.80 17.28
C ASN A 40 15.51 15.60 15.77
N GLU A 41 16.11 14.48 15.37
CA GLU A 41 16.52 14.18 14.00
C GLU A 41 15.69 13.05 13.39
N ASN A 42 14.62 13.38 12.68
CA ASN A 42 13.88 12.36 11.92
C ASN A 42 14.58 12.00 10.60
N ASN A 43 15.44 12.89 10.09
CA ASN A 43 16.34 12.62 8.96
C ASN A 43 17.76 12.26 9.44
N PRO A 44 18.50 11.40 8.72
CA PRO A 44 18.04 10.56 7.60
C PRO A 44 17.03 9.51 8.06
N LEU A 45 16.31 8.89 7.13
CA LEU A 45 15.24 7.93 7.49
C LEU A 45 15.80 6.77 8.32
N VAL A 46 16.92 6.21 7.84
CA VAL A 46 17.64 5.06 8.41
C VAL A 46 19.14 5.33 8.49
N THR A 47 19.87 4.57 9.32
CA THR A 47 21.32 4.75 9.52
C THR A 47 22.13 3.45 9.44
N GLN A 48 21.48 2.29 9.48
CA GLN A 48 22.09 0.97 9.31
C GLN A 48 22.50 0.65 7.86
N ASN A 49 22.03 1.44 6.90
CA ASN A 49 22.22 1.23 5.47
C ASN A 49 22.45 2.55 4.73
N TYR A 50 23.29 2.51 3.69
CA TYR A 50 23.36 3.55 2.67
C TYR A 50 22.32 3.26 1.59
N GLY A 51 21.48 4.26 1.32
CA GLY A 51 20.32 4.15 0.45
C GLY A 51 20.09 5.46 -0.29
N ALA A 52 20.28 5.42 -1.60
CA ALA A 52 20.20 6.57 -2.49
C ALA A 52 19.01 6.50 -3.44
N ASP A 53 18.79 7.59 -4.16
CA ASP A 53 17.88 7.66 -5.32
C ASP A 53 16.45 7.20 -4.95
N PRO A 54 15.79 7.94 -4.03
CA PRO A 54 14.65 7.43 -3.28
C PRO A 54 13.34 7.46 -4.08
N ALA A 55 12.79 6.28 -4.34
CA ALA A 55 11.43 6.12 -4.86
C ALA A 55 10.42 5.96 -3.72
N VAL A 56 9.25 6.59 -3.83
CA VAL A 56 8.21 6.56 -2.79
C VAL A 56 6.89 6.03 -3.34
N LEU A 57 6.35 5.00 -2.70
CA LEU A 57 4.98 4.51 -2.90
C LEU A 57 4.15 4.81 -1.64
N VAL A 58 2.99 5.45 -1.83
CA VAL A 58 1.99 5.54 -0.76
C VAL A 58 0.89 4.51 -1.02
N TYR A 59 0.70 3.59 -0.08
CA TYR A 59 -0.26 2.50 -0.18
C TYR A 59 -0.85 2.17 1.20
N ASN A 60 -2.17 2.09 1.30
CA ASN A 60 -2.91 1.76 2.53
C ASN A 60 -2.45 2.53 3.78
N ASN A 61 -2.29 3.86 3.66
CA ASN A 61 -1.83 4.76 4.74
C ASN A 61 -0.43 4.44 5.30
N ARG A 62 0.38 3.68 4.56
CA ARG A 62 1.83 3.53 4.74
C ARG A 62 2.57 4.19 3.59
N ILE A 63 3.75 4.70 3.89
CA ILE A 63 4.75 5.07 2.87
C ILE A 63 5.76 3.94 2.77
N TYR A 64 6.17 3.59 1.56
CA TYR A 64 7.25 2.67 1.25
C TYR A 64 8.31 3.45 0.47
N VAL A 65 9.58 3.33 0.87
CA VAL A 65 10.71 4.03 0.27
C VAL A 65 11.71 2.99 -0.23
N TYR A 66 11.96 3.01 -1.54
CA TYR A 66 12.91 2.12 -2.21
C TYR A 66 14.14 2.91 -2.59
N THR A 67 15.33 2.32 -2.45
CA THR A 67 16.59 3.03 -2.71
C THR A 67 17.60 2.16 -3.45
N THR A 68 18.40 2.76 -4.34
CA THR A 68 19.67 2.20 -4.81
C THR A 68 20.49 1.76 -3.59
N ASN A 69 20.89 0.48 -3.52
CA ASN A 69 21.61 -0.05 -2.37
C ASN A 69 23.11 0.32 -2.38
N ASP A 70 23.41 1.58 -2.06
CA ASP A 70 24.77 2.12 -1.90
C ASP A 70 25.61 1.28 -0.89
N SER A 71 24.99 0.62 0.12
CA SER A 71 25.70 -0.29 1.05
C SER A 71 26.42 -1.42 0.31
N GLN A 72 25.84 -1.95 -0.78
CA GLN A 72 26.39 -3.10 -1.50
C GLN A 72 27.78 -2.81 -2.08
N GLU A 73 27.97 -1.61 -2.64
CA GLU A 73 29.27 -1.15 -3.13
C GLU A 73 30.24 -0.91 -1.98
N TYR A 74 29.79 -0.31 -0.87
CA TYR A 74 30.64 -0.06 0.30
C TYR A 74 31.17 -1.35 0.91
N GLU A 75 30.30 -2.35 1.08
CA GLU A 75 30.67 -3.63 1.64
C GLU A 75 31.62 -4.43 0.75
N ALA A 76 31.44 -4.34 -0.57
CA ALA A 76 32.29 -5.03 -1.55
C ALA A 76 33.66 -4.37 -1.76
N THR A 77 33.80 -3.06 -1.56
CA THR A 77 35.00 -2.30 -1.98
C THR A 77 35.72 -1.55 -0.86
N ARG A 78 34.99 -1.04 0.15
CA ARG A 78 35.49 -0.06 1.15
C ARG A 78 36.20 1.16 0.53
N ALA A 79 35.87 1.48 -0.72
CA ALA A 79 36.53 2.50 -1.54
C ALA A 79 35.54 3.62 -1.92
N LYS A 80 35.90 4.48 -2.89
CA LYS A 80 34.96 5.45 -3.46
C LYS A 80 33.80 4.71 -4.13
N ASN A 81 32.56 5.16 -3.91
CA ASN A 81 31.37 4.63 -4.57
C ASN A 81 31.50 4.80 -6.09
N THR A 82 31.51 3.68 -6.84
CA THR A 82 31.49 3.67 -8.30
C THR A 82 30.16 3.21 -8.87
N TYR A 83 29.19 2.87 -8.01
CA TYR A 83 27.86 2.32 -8.31
C TYR A 83 27.86 0.95 -9.04
N GLY A 84 29.02 0.48 -9.50
CA GLY A 84 29.15 -0.64 -10.43
C GLY A 84 28.80 -2.02 -9.87
N LYS A 85 28.78 -2.21 -8.54
CA LYS A 85 28.38 -3.46 -7.88
C LYS A 85 26.91 -3.49 -7.46
N ILE A 86 26.17 -2.39 -7.62
CA ILE A 86 24.81 -2.26 -7.07
C ILE A 86 23.79 -2.96 -7.98
N ASN A 87 23.28 -4.09 -7.52
CA ASN A 87 22.26 -4.94 -8.18
C ASN A 87 21.07 -5.31 -7.24
N GLN A 88 21.04 -4.70 -6.06
CA GLN A 88 19.94 -4.75 -5.10
C GLN A 88 19.33 -3.36 -4.88
N LEU A 89 18.10 -3.36 -4.37
CA LEU A 89 17.45 -2.18 -3.79
C LEU A 89 17.17 -2.44 -2.31
N ASN A 90 17.20 -1.41 -1.47
CA ASN A 90 16.62 -1.51 -0.12
C ASN A 90 15.14 -1.12 -0.17
N CYS A 91 14.33 -1.59 0.78
CA CYS A 91 12.93 -1.17 0.95
C CYS A 91 12.64 -0.86 2.42
N TYR A 92 12.14 0.34 2.70
CA TYR A 92 11.74 0.79 4.03
C TYR A 92 10.25 1.14 4.04
N SER A 93 9.56 1.06 5.18
CA SER A 93 8.20 1.60 5.28
C SER A 93 7.86 2.22 6.63
N SER A 94 6.92 3.15 6.64
CA SER A 94 6.47 3.83 7.86
C SER A 94 4.98 4.20 7.79
N THR A 95 4.35 4.35 8.96
CA THR A 95 3.04 4.98 9.16
C THR A 95 3.15 6.40 9.73
N ASP A 96 4.32 6.78 10.25
CA ASP A 96 4.53 7.96 11.07
C ASP A 96 5.75 8.82 10.68
N MET A 97 6.48 8.48 9.61
CA MET A 97 7.70 9.17 9.13
C MET A 97 8.90 9.15 10.11
N VAL A 98 8.76 8.54 11.29
CA VAL A 98 9.74 8.58 12.38
C VAL A 98 10.33 7.20 12.62
N ASN A 99 9.49 6.20 12.82
CA ASN A 99 9.87 4.80 12.93
C ASN A 99 9.77 4.16 11.54
N TRP A 100 10.84 3.50 11.11
CA TRP A 100 10.96 2.87 9.80
C TRP A 100 11.17 1.37 9.96
N THR A 101 10.29 0.58 9.37
CA THR A 101 10.46 -0.88 9.17
C THR A 101 11.38 -1.10 7.98
N ASP A 102 12.50 -1.78 8.17
CA ASP A 102 13.43 -2.18 7.11
C ASP A 102 13.05 -3.56 6.55
N HIS A 103 12.51 -3.62 5.33
CA HIS A 103 12.08 -4.86 4.66
C HIS A 103 13.27 -5.63 4.04
N GLY A 104 14.50 -5.18 4.30
CA GLY A 104 15.73 -5.73 3.76
C GLY A 104 15.93 -5.45 2.27
N GLN A 105 16.79 -6.25 1.66
CA GLN A 105 17.26 -6.06 0.30
C GLN A 105 16.42 -6.85 -0.71
N ILE A 106 15.93 -6.18 -1.75
CA ILE A 106 15.31 -6.77 -2.92
C ILE A 106 16.42 -7.18 -3.90
N ASN A 107 16.49 -8.47 -4.21
CA ASN A 107 17.41 -9.00 -5.23
C ASN A 107 16.86 -8.69 -6.63
N VAL A 108 17.25 -7.55 -7.22
CA VAL A 108 16.73 -7.09 -8.51
C VAL A 108 17.47 -7.70 -9.69
N ALA A 109 18.79 -7.55 -9.75
CA ALA A 109 19.60 -7.87 -10.92
C ALA A 109 20.64 -8.98 -10.67
N GLY A 110 21.25 -9.51 -11.73
CA GLY A 110 22.28 -10.54 -11.67
C GLY A 110 21.76 -11.97 -11.44
N SER A 111 22.68 -12.93 -11.24
CA SER A 111 22.38 -14.36 -11.14
C SER A 111 21.43 -14.72 -10.01
N ASN A 112 21.43 -13.95 -8.92
CA ASN A 112 20.55 -14.14 -7.76
C ASN A 112 19.30 -13.24 -7.80
N GLY A 113 19.26 -12.20 -8.66
CA GLY A 113 18.13 -11.27 -8.79
C GLY A 113 16.97 -11.79 -9.62
N ALA A 114 15.84 -11.07 -9.62
CA ALA A 114 14.70 -11.40 -10.48
C ALA A 114 15.03 -11.24 -11.99
N ALA A 115 15.68 -10.13 -12.36
CA ALA A 115 16.09 -9.80 -13.72
C ALA A 115 17.50 -10.33 -14.02
N LYS A 116 17.60 -11.60 -14.43
CA LYS A 116 18.88 -12.30 -14.70
C LYS A 116 19.74 -11.66 -15.80
N TRP A 117 19.15 -10.87 -16.68
CA TRP A 117 19.81 -10.18 -17.80
C TRP A 117 20.46 -8.86 -17.40
N ALA A 118 20.06 -8.26 -16.28
CA ALA A 118 20.60 -7.00 -15.78
C ALA A 118 21.84 -7.26 -14.92
N SER A 119 22.82 -6.35 -14.97
CA SER A 119 23.96 -6.34 -14.06
C SER A 119 23.76 -5.40 -12.88
N ASN A 120 22.90 -4.38 -13.03
CA ASN A 120 22.73 -3.30 -12.05
C ASN A 120 21.25 -2.91 -11.89
N SER A 121 20.95 -2.26 -10.76
CA SER A 121 19.61 -1.77 -10.42
C SER A 121 19.67 -0.42 -9.72
N TRP A 122 19.92 0.64 -10.50
CA TRP A 122 19.99 2.02 -10.01
C TRP A 122 18.63 2.71 -10.14
N ALA A 123 18.45 3.79 -9.37
CA ALA A 123 17.36 4.76 -9.49
C ALA A 123 15.99 4.08 -9.71
N PRO A 124 15.46 3.41 -8.67
CA PRO A 124 14.15 2.80 -8.79
C PRO A 124 13.06 3.85 -9.03
N THR A 125 11.93 3.41 -9.57
CA THR A 125 10.64 4.08 -9.37
C THR A 125 9.55 3.03 -9.23
N VAL A 126 8.50 3.36 -8.49
CA VAL A 126 7.50 2.40 -8.03
C VAL A 126 6.09 2.93 -8.25
N CYS A 127 5.18 2.06 -8.68
CA CYS A 127 3.75 2.37 -8.67
C CYS A 127 2.89 1.16 -8.31
N CYS A 128 1.65 1.46 -7.95
CA CYS A 128 0.58 0.48 -7.80
C CYS A 128 -0.51 0.79 -8.83
N LYS A 129 -1.05 -0.23 -9.47
CA LYS A 129 -2.24 -0.12 -10.34
C LYS A 129 -3.16 -1.30 -10.11
N LYS A 130 -4.48 -1.04 -10.04
CA LYS A 130 -5.49 -2.09 -10.00
C LYS A 130 -5.68 -2.68 -11.39
N ILE A 131 -5.37 -3.97 -11.54
CA ILE A 131 -5.49 -4.73 -12.78
C ILE A 131 -6.35 -5.97 -12.49
N ASN A 132 -7.43 -6.16 -13.25
CA ASN A 132 -8.40 -7.24 -13.04
C ASN A 132 -8.92 -7.33 -11.59
N GLY A 133 -9.23 -6.16 -11.00
CA GLY A 133 -9.71 -6.00 -9.63
C GLY A 133 -8.64 -6.10 -8.53
N LYS A 134 -7.45 -6.62 -8.83
CA LYS A 134 -6.35 -6.81 -7.88
C LYS A 134 -5.32 -5.70 -8.00
N ASP A 135 -4.78 -5.25 -6.87
CA ASP A 135 -3.68 -4.30 -6.86
C ASP A 135 -2.38 -5.02 -7.27
N LYS A 136 -1.63 -4.40 -8.19
CA LYS A 136 -0.38 -4.88 -8.73
C LYS A 136 0.69 -3.81 -8.57
N PHE A 137 1.87 -4.23 -8.12
CA PHE A 137 2.99 -3.35 -7.86
C PHE A 137 4.05 -3.52 -8.94
N PHE A 138 4.65 -2.41 -9.35
CA PHE A 138 5.66 -2.35 -10.40
C PHE A 138 6.87 -1.59 -9.87
N ILE A 139 8.06 -2.15 -10.01
CA ILE A 139 9.33 -1.42 -9.84
C ILE A 139 9.98 -1.34 -11.21
N TYR A 140 10.26 -0.13 -11.67
CA TYR A 140 11.17 0.12 -12.79
C TYR A 140 12.55 0.47 -12.21
N PHE A 141 13.61 0.08 -12.91
CA PHE A 141 15.00 0.31 -12.46
C PHE A 141 15.92 0.49 -13.67
N ALA A 142 17.00 1.24 -13.50
CA ALA A 142 18.02 1.41 -14.52
C ALA A 142 19.11 0.33 -14.42
N ASN A 143 19.40 -0.34 -15.53
CA ASN A 143 20.53 -1.25 -15.68
C ASN A 143 21.74 -0.46 -16.22
N ASN A 144 22.42 0.25 -15.32
CA ASN A 144 23.35 1.35 -15.65
C ASN A 144 22.65 2.43 -16.52
N ALA A 145 23.42 3.32 -17.14
CA ALA A 145 22.95 4.33 -18.10
C ALA A 145 22.45 3.77 -19.46
N SER A 146 22.09 2.48 -19.54
CA SER A 146 21.92 1.74 -20.81
C SER A 146 20.50 1.37 -21.19
N SER A 147 19.65 1.08 -20.20
CA SER A 147 18.35 0.44 -20.36
C SER A 147 17.56 0.45 -19.05
N ILE A 148 16.23 0.34 -19.14
CA ILE A 148 15.34 0.26 -17.97
C ILE A 148 14.67 -1.11 -17.96
N GLY A 149 14.65 -1.76 -16.80
CA GLY A 149 13.87 -2.98 -16.54
C GLY A 149 12.56 -2.69 -15.81
N VAL A 150 11.69 -3.70 -15.70
CA VAL A 150 10.49 -3.66 -14.85
C VAL A 150 10.32 -5.00 -14.13
N LEU A 151 9.99 -4.96 -12.85
CA LEU A 151 9.58 -6.09 -12.02
C LEU A 151 8.13 -5.92 -11.56
N THR A 152 7.48 -7.03 -11.24
CA THR A 152 6.09 -7.09 -10.74
C THR A 152 5.99 -7.81 -9.42
N ALA A 153 5.04 -7.39 -8.57
CA ALA A 153 4.68 -8.07 -7.33
C ALA A 153 3.18 -7.91 -7.00
N ASP A 154 2.70 -8.73 -6.06
CA ASP A 154 1.36 -8.71 -5.47
C ASP A 154 1.32 -7.99 -4.09
N SER A 155 2.47 -7.52 -3.61
CA SER A 155 2.65 -6.72 -2.39
C SER A 155 3.73 -5.66 -2.65
N PRO A 156 3.70 -4.49 -1.97
CA PRO A 156 4.76 -3.49 -2.07
C PRO A 156 6.13 -4.00 -1.58
N THR A 157 6.19 -5.11 -0.84
CA THR A 157 7.46 -5.70 -0.37
C THR A 157 8.01 -6.80 -1.27
N GLY A 158 7.24 -7.23 -2.28
CA GLY A 158 7.56 -8.40 -3.10
C GLY A 158 6.75 -9.65 -2.70
N PRO A 159 7.23 -10.88 -3.01
CA PRO A 159 8.42 -11.16 -3.80
C PRO A 159 8.29 -10.67 -5.25
N TRP A 160 9.39 -10.13 -5.78
CA TRP A 160 9.43 -9.50 -7.10
C TRP A 160 9.79 -10.48 -8.22
N LYS A 161 9.16 -10.31 -9.39
CA LYS A 161 9.35 -11.16 -10.58
C LYS A 161 9.56 -10.31 -11.83
N ASP A 162 10.53 -10.69 -12.67
CA ASP A 162 10.68 -10.14 -14.02
C ASP A 162 9.63 -10.78 -14.94
N PRO A 163 8.66 -10.02 -15.49
CA PRO A 163 7.63 -10.56 -16.37
C PRO A 163 8.04 -10.56 -17.85
N ILE A 164 9.19 -9.96 -18.23
CA ILE A 164 9.61 -9.78 -19.63
C ILE A 164 10.84 -10.64 -19.95
N GLY A 165 11.74 -10.86 -18.98
CA GLY A 165 13.00 -11.61 -19.14
C GLY A 165 14.09 -10.86 -19.91
N ARG A 166 13.90 -9.56 -20.15
CA ARG A 166 14.84 -8.66 -20.84
C ARG A 166 14.56 -7.20 -20.48
N ALA A 167 15.43 -6.29 -20.91
CA ALA A 167 15.21 -4.86 -20.83
C ALA A 167 13.84 -4.44 -21.41
N PHE A 168 13.15 -3.56 -20.68
CA PHE A 168 11.84 -3.01 -21.02
C PHE A 168 11.97 -1.83 -21.97
N ILE A 169 12.76 -0.82 -21.60
CA ILE A 169 13.12 0.32 -22.46
C ILE A 169 14.58 0.20 -22.87
N THR A 170 14.86 0.41 -24.16
CA THR A 170 16.21 0.36 -24.75
C THR A 170 16.38 1.52 -25.74
N LYS A 171 17.61 1.73 -26.24
CA LYS A 171 17.87 2.72 -27.29
C LYS A 171 17.18 2.42 -28.63
N SER A 172 16.64 1.21 -28.83
CA SER A 172 15.81 0.85 -29.99
C SER A 172 14.30 1.00 -29.76
N THR A 173 13.85 1.28 -28.53
CA THR A 173 12.47 1.73 -28.27
C THR A 173 12.22 3.05 -29.02
N PRO A 174 11.06 3.28 -29.68
CA PRO A 174 10.86 4.44 -30.54
C PRO A 174 11.13 5.79 -29.86
N ASN A 175 12.05 6.56 -30.43
CA ASN A 175 12.58 7.83 -29.92
C ASN A 175 13.33 7.76 -28.56
N CYS A 176 13.83 6.58 -28.15
CA CYS A 176 14.54 6.40 -26.88
C CYS A 176 16.08 6.34 -27.00
N ASN A 177 16.65 6.63 -28.17
CA ASN A 177 18.11 6.75 -28.34
C ASN A 177 18.61 8.08 -27.76
N VAL A 178 18.85 8.10 -26.45
CA VAL A 178 19.34 9.26 -25.68
C VAL A 178 20.75 9.00 -25.14
N GLU A 179 21.41 10.02 -24.58
CA GLU A 179 22.78 9.92 -24.06
C GLU A 179 22.86 8.86 -22.94
N TRP A 180 22.18 9.11 -21.81
CA TRP A 180 21.98 8.16 -20.72
C TRP A 180 20.51 7.73 -20.67
N LEU A 181 20.28 6.42 -20.68
CA LEU A 181 18.94 5.81 -20.61
C LEU A 181 18.74 5.16 -19.24
N PHE A 182 18.40 6.00 -18.26
CA PHE A 182 18.26 5.67 -16.84
C PHE A 182 17.23 6.57 -16.14
N ASP A 183 17.27 6.62 -14.81
CA ASP A 183 16.47 7.47 -13.93
C ASP A 183 14.97 7.49 -14.32
N PRO A 184 14.31 6.31 -14.29
CA PRO A 184 12.89 6.21 -14.54
C PRO A 184 12.07 6.91 -13.44
N ALA A 185 11.00 7.60 -13.81
CA ALA A 185 9.88 7.92 -12.92
C ALA A 185 8.55 7.54 -13.57
N VAL A 186 7.61 7.03 -12.79
CA VAL A 186 6.31 6.55 -13.28
C VAL A 186 5.16 7.37 -12.71
N LEU A 187 4.22 7.76 -13.58
CA LEU A 187 2.91 8.26 -13.21
C LEU A 187 1.85 7.22 -13.57
N VAL A 188 1.00 6.86 -12.61
CA VAL A 188 -0.32 6.29 -12.90
C VAL A 188 -1.31 7.43 -12.73
N ASP A 189 -1.87 7.89 -13.84
CA ASP A 189 -2.78 9.03 -13.87
C ASP A 189 -4.18 8.63 -13.35
N SER A 190 -5.04 9.62 -13.07
CA SER A 190 -6.37 9.45 -12.48
C SER A 190 -7.36 8.66 -13.35
N ASP A 191 -7.08 8.51 -14.65
CA ASP A 191 -7.82 7.65 -15.58
C ASP A 191 -7.28 6.19 -15.60
N GLY A 192 -6.21 5.91 -14.86
CA GLY A 192 -5.47 4.65 -14.85
C GLY A 192 -4.40 4.53 -15.95
N THR A 193 -4.19 5.53 -16.80
CA THR A 193 -3.12 5.51 -17.81
C THR A 193 -1.75 5.58 -17.13
N GLY A 194 -0.82 4.70 -17.53
CA GLY A 194 0.57 4.77 -17.10
C GLY A 194 1.42 5.63 -18.04
N TYR A 195 2.36 6.39 -17.48
CA TYR A 195 3.40 7.12 -18.20
C TYR A 195 4.75 6.90 -17.52
N LEU A 196 5.79 6.62 -18.31
CA LEU A 196 7.16 6.45 -17.82
C LEU A 196 8.04 7.56 -18.39
N TYR A 197 8.67 8.31 -17.50
CA TYR A 197 9.61 9.40 -17.75
C TYR A 197 11.01 8.88 -17.49
N PHE A 198 12.00 9.27 -18.29
CA PHE A 198 13.37 8.79 -18.13
C PHE A 198 14.35 9.59 -18.99
N GLY A 199 15.63 9.28 -18.80
CA GLY A 199 16.71 9.75 -19.64
C GLY A 199 17.46 10.93 -19.03
N GLY A 200 18.59 11.25 -19.64
CA GLY A 200 19.51 12.26 -19.15
C GLY A 200 20.85 12.18 -19.87
N GLY A 201 21.89 12.70 -19.23
CA GLY A 201 23.19 12.94 -19.84
C GLY A 201 23.18 14.19 -20.72
N VAL A 202 24.38 14.75 -20.94
CA VAL A 202 24.60 16.00 -21.68
C VAL A 202 25.43 15.72 -22.92
N PRO A 203 24.81 15.72 -24.12
CA PRO A 203 25.57 15.68 -25.37
C PRO A 203 26.55 16.86 -25.48
N SER A 204 27.70 16.63 -26.11
CA SER A 204 28.75 17.65 -26.22
C SER A 204 28.22 18.95 -26.83
N GLY A 205 28.52 20.07 -26.18
CA GLY A 205 28.06 21.41 -26.57
C GLY A 205 26.59 21.75 -26.26
N GLN A 206 25.79 20.81 -25.74
CA GLN A 206 24.33 20.99 -25.56
C GLN A 206 23.92 21.25 -24.10
N ALA A 207 24.82 21.74 -23.26
CA ALA A 207 24.58 21.91 -21.81
C ALA A 207 23.31 22.69 -21.45
N ALA A 208 22.93 23.73 -22.22
CA ALA A 208 21.70 24.50 -21.96
C ALA A 208 20.42 23.77 -22.36
N HIS A 209 20.47 22.92 -23.39
CA HIS A 209 19.31 22.17 -23.91
C HIS A 209 19.73 20.77 -24.36
N PRO A 210 19.95 19.82 -23.43
CA PRO A 210 20.42 18.48 -23.76
C PRO A 210 19.43 17.63 -24.56
N LYS A 211 18.12 17.91 -24.39
CA LYS A 211 17.01 17.22 -25.08
C LYS A 211 17.05 15.70 -24.94
N THR A 212 17.55 15.22 -23.80
CA THR A 212 17.73 13.79 -23.46
C THR A 212 16.61 13.21 -22.59
N ALA A 213 15.74 14.04 -21.98
CA ALA A 213 14.55 13.55 -21.28
C ALA A 213 13.48 13.04 -22.25
N ARG A 214 12.78 11.99 -21.84
CA ARG A 214 11.70 11.34 -22.58
C ARG A 214 10.53 11.03 -21.65
N VAL A 215 9.35 10.96 -22.26
CA VAL A 215 8.15 10.37 -21.66
C VAL A 215 7.49 9.43 -22.67
N ILE A 216 7.13 8.23 -22.26
CA ILE A 216 6.39 7.26 -23.09
C ILE A 216 5.11 6.82 -22.37
N LYS A 217 4.01 6.67 -23.12
CA LYS A 217 2.78 6.09 -22.60
C LYS A 217 2.96 4.57 -22.44
N LEU A 218 2.54 4.06 -21.30
CA LEU A 218 2.53 2.63 -20.99
C LEU A 218 1.21 2.00 -21.47
N GLY A 219 1.24 0.70 -21.74
CA GLY A 219 0.02 -0.09 -21.93
C GLY A 219 -0.72 -0.31 -20.60
N ASN A 220 -1.94 -0.84 -20.67
CA ASN A 220 -2.78 -1.02 -19.49
C ASN A 220 -2.19 -1.99 -18.46
N ASP A 221 -1.32 -2.91 -18.90
CA ASP A 221 -0.59 -3.89 -18.10
C ASP A 221 0.64 -3.32 -17.36
N MET A 222 1.04 -2.07 -17.64
CA MET A 222 2.23 -1.38 -17.12
C MET A 222 3.58 -2.02 -17.52
N ILE A 223 3.57 -3.09 -18.33
CA ILE A 223 4.76 -3.84 -18.79
C ILE A 223 4.90 -3.84 -20.33
N SER A 224 4.07 -3.05 -21.01
CA SER A 224 4.15 -2.73 -22.44
C SER A 224 4.18 -1.21 -22.65
N THR A 225 4.54 -0.77 -23.85
CA THR A 225 4.53 0.66 -24.25
C THR A 225 3.53 0.89 -25.38
N SER A 226 3.03 2.12 -25.49
CA SER A 226 2.06 2.54 -26.50
C SER A 226 2.59 3.74 -27.27
N GLY A 227 2.85 3.56 -28.57
CA GLY A 227 3.33 4.62 -29.45
C GLY A 227 4.82 4.95 -29.27
N THR A 228 5.16 6.23 -29.48
CA THR A 228 6.53 6.75 -29.50
C THR A 228 6.79 7.65 -28.30
N ALA A 229 8.00 7.63 -27.74
CA ALA A 229 8.34 8.55 -26.66
C ALA A 229 8.34 10.01 -27.15
N ALA A 230 7.75 10.92 -26.37
CA ALA A 230 7.88 12.36 -26.57
C ALA A 230 9.17 12.87 -25.91
N MET A 231 9.78 13.92 -26.49
CA MET A 231 10.95 14.60 -25.94
C MET A 231 10.51 15.74 -25.03
N ILE A 232 11.16 15.88 -23.87
CA ILE A 232 10.97 17.01 -22.95
C ILE A 232 12.22 17.89 -23.04
N ASP A 233 12.05 19.14 -23.49
CA ASP A 233 13.14 20.11 -23.65
C ASP A 233 13.41 20.84 -22.32
N ALA A 234 13.90 20.08 -21.34
CA ALA A 234 14.20 20.56 -20.00
C ALA A 234 15.52 21.37 -19.98
N PRO A 235 15.50 22.68 -19.64
CA PRO A 235 16.69 23.51 -19.64
C PRO A 235 17.75 23.02 -18.65
N TYR A 236 18.98 22.86 -19.11
CA TYR A 236 20.11 22.34 -18.32
C TYR A 236 19.88 20.98 -17.65
N LEU A 237 19.06 20.10 -18.24
CA LEU A 237 18.86 18.72 -17.76
C LEU A 237 20.17 17.96 -17.48
N PHE A 238 20.15 17.08 -16.47
CA PHE A 238 21.18 16.09 -16.22
C PHE A 238 20.61 14.68 -16.06
N GLU A 239 19.75 14.48 -15.05
CA GLU A 239 19.25 13.17 -14.61
C GLU A 239 17.99 13.36 -13.74
N ASP A 240 17.59 12.34 -12.96
CA ASP A 240 16.58 12.47 -11.90
C ASP A 240 15.21 12.96 -12.42
N SER A 241 14.66 12.29 -13.42
CA SER A 241 13.28 12.60 -13.87
C SER A 241 12.29 12.35 -12.73
N GLY A 242 11.46 13.33 -12.40
CA GLY A 242 10.35 13.22 -11.47
C GLY A 242 9.03 13.63 -12.12
N ILE A 243 7.91 13.06 -11.67
CA ILE A 243 6.57 13.41 -12.17
C ILE A 243 5.53 13.39 -11.05
N ASN A 244 4.75 14.45 -10.98
CA ASN A 244 3.61 14.56 -10.07
C ASN A 244 2.40 15.16 -10.77
N LYS A 245 1.20 14.75 -10.36
CA LYS A 245 -0.05 15.46 -10.68
C LYS A 245 -0.56 16.14 -9.43
N ILE A 246 -0.74 17.46 -9.47
CA ILE A 246 -1.31 18.24 -8.36
C ILE A 246 -2.51 19.00 -8.92
N GLY A 247 -3.71 18.61 -8.49
CA GLY A 247 -4.95 19.00 -9.15
C GLY A 247 -4.97 18.54 -10.60
N ASN A 248 -5.16 19.47 -11.53
CA ASN A 248 -5.20 19.21 -12.98
C ASN A 248 -3.87 19.48 -13.70
N THR A 249 -2.79 19.78 -12.97
CA THR A 249 -1.48 20.15 -13.54
C THR A 249 -0.47 19.05 -13.30
N TYR A 250 0.28 18.68 -14.35
CA TYR A 250 1.41 17.77 -14.29
C TYR A 250 2.69 18.57 -14.06
N TYR A 251 3.50 18.17 -13.09
CA TYR A 251 4.76 18.78 -12.69
C TYR A 251 5.87 17.78 -13.01
N TYR A 252 6.61 18.04 -14.09
CA TYR A 252 7.84 17.31 -14.40
C TYR A 252 9.02 18.00 -13.71
N SER A 253 9.71 17.30 -12.84
CA SER A 253 10.91 17.79 -12.14
C SER A 253 12.16 17.06 -12.61
N TYR A 254 13.32 17.69 -12.46
CA TYR A 254 14.60 17.15 -12.91
C TYR A 254 15.80 17.81 -12.22
N CYS A 255 16.93 17.11 -12.15
CA CYS A 255 18.20 17.65 -11.67
C CYS A 255 18.98 18.38 -12.80
N THR A 256 19.53 19.56 -12.50
CA THR A 256 20.34 20.33 -13.45
C THR A 256 21.80 19.88 -13.54
N ASN A 257 22.42 20.08 -14.71
CA ASN A 257 23.78 19.63 -14.96
C ASN A 257 24.86 20.56 -14.37
N TRP A 258 26.11 20.12 -14.50
CA TRP A 258 27.28 20.74 -13.90
C TRP A 258 27.86 21.93 -14.70
N ASN A 259 27.21 22.35 -15.78
CA ASN A 259 27.62 23.47 -16.63
C ASN A 259 26.46 24.48 -16.82
N CYS A 260 25.81 24.83 -15.71
CA CYS A 260 24.74 25.82 -15.70
C CYS A 260 25.25 27.25 -15.89
N SER A 261 24.42 28.07 -16.52
CA SER A 261 24.65 29.51 -16.72
C SER A 261 23.30 30.24 -16.77
N ASN A 262 23.30 31.55 -17.07
CA ASN A 262 22.07 32.35 -17.22
C ASN A 262 21.11 32.29 -16.00
N GLY A 263 21.67 32.23 -14.78
CA GLY A 263 20.91 32.18 -13.53
C GLY A 263 20.52 30.78 -13.04
N TYR A 264 20.81 29.72 -13.81
CA TYR A 264 20.68 28.33 -13.33
C TYR A 264 21.85 27.96 -12.42
N ARG A 265 21.59 27.07 -11.46
CA ARG A 265 22.61 26.50 -10.55
C ARG A 265 22.86 25.03 -10.89
N ASN A 266 24.06 24.55 -10.57
CA ASN A 266 24.46 23.16 -10.82
C ASN A 266 23.80 22.20 -9.80
N ALA A 267 23.35 21.03 -10.27
CA ALA A 267 22.82 19.94 -9.45
C ALA A 267 21.71 20.38 -8.47
N THR A 268 20.80 21.23 -8.95
CA THR A 268 19.59 21.70 -8.27
C THR A 268 18.35 21.11 -8.94
N ILE A 269 17.28 20.90 -8.18
CA ILE A 269 16.02 20.39 -8.73
C ILE A 269 15.20 21.54 -9.26
N HIS A 270 14.86 21.47 -10.55
CA HIS A 270 13.93 22.38 -11.21
C HIS A 270 12.61 21.68 -11.53
N VAL A 271 11.56 22.47 -11.78
CA VAL A 271 10.25 21.94 -12.17
C VAL A 271 9.68 22.66 -13.39
N MET A 272 8.93 21.92 -14.19
CA MET A 272 8.19 22.36 -15.37
C MET A 272 6.74 21.87 -15.26
N THR A 273 5.78 22.61 -15.82
CA THR A 273 4.35 22.26 -15.74
C THR A 273 3.70 22.07 -17.09
N SER A 274 2.72 21.18 -17.17
CA SER A 274 1.85 20.98 -18.33
C SER A 274 0.41 20.66 -17.92
N SER A 275 -0.54 20.84 -18.83
CA SER A 275 -1.91 20.31 -18.74
C SER A 275 -2.08 18.92 -19.36
N ASN A 276 -1.00 18.35 -19.91
CA ASN A 276 -0.96 17.01 -20.52
C ASN A 276 0.28 16.26 -19.98
N PRO A 277 0.17 14.98 -19.58
CA PRO A 277 1.30 14.23 -19.03
C PRO A 277 2.47 14.08 -20.02
N MET A 278 2.23 14.12 -21.34
CA MET A 278 3.28 14.07 -22.36
C MET A 278 3.75 15.45 -22.85
N GLY A 279 3.35 16.53 -22.17
CA GLY A 279 3.72 17.90 -22.51
C GLY A 279 2.83 18.56 -23.58
N PRO A 280 3.24 19.73 -24.11
CA PRO A 280 4.50 20.42 -23.84
C PRO A 280 4.59 20.94 -22.41
N PHE A 281 5.79 20.93 -21.84
CA PHE A 281 6.08 21.41 -20.49
C PHE A 281 6.66 22.83 -20.51
N THR A 282 6.28 23.66 -19.56
CA THR A 282 6.77 25.04 -19.38
C THR A 282 7.53 25.17 -18.06
N HIS A 283 8.79 25.59 -18.11
CA HIS A 283 9.66 25.74 -16.94
C HIS A 283 9.09 26.73 -15.91
N GLN A 284 9.22 26.39 -14.62
CA GLN A 284 8.70 27.17 -13.50
C GLN A 284 9.78 27.67 -12.54
N GLY A 285 11.03 27.21 -12.65
CA GLY A 285 12.14 27.60 -11.77
C GLY A 285 12.71 26.46 -10.93
N GLU A 286 13.63 26.82 -10.04
CA GLU A 286 14.27 25.91 -9.07
C GLU A 286 13.35 25.71 -7.84
N ILE A 287 13.28 24.48 -7.33
CA ILE A 287 12.53 24.12 -6.11
C ILE A 287 13.41 23.56 -5.00
N MET A 288 14.57 22.97 -5.28
CA MET A 288 15.49 22.46 -4.25
C MET A 288 16.95 22.66 -4.65
N ALA A 289 17.76 23.18 -3.73
CA ALA A 289 19.19 23.36 -3.95
C ALA A 289 19.95 22.02 -3.93
N ASN A 290 21.24 22.05 -4.24
CA ASN A 290 22.11 20.90 -4.03
C ASN A 290 22.29 20.62 -2.52
N PRO A 291 22.26 19.35 -2.05
CA PRO A 291 22.40 19.03 -0.64
C PRO A 291 23.61 19.64 0.08
N GLY A 292 24.73 19.85 -0.63
CA GLY A 292 25.91 20.55 -0.09
C GLY A 292 25.62 21.96 0.45
N SER A 293 24.56 22.61 -0.04
CA SER A 293 24.10 23.93 0.41
C SER A 293 23.57 23.94 1.86
N PHE A 294 23.13 22.78 2.37
CA PHE A 294 22.57 22.63 3.73
C PHE A 294 23.41 21.71 4.61
N PHE A 295 24.07 20.70 4.01
CA PHE A 295 24.83 19.68 4.73
C PHE A 295 26.28 19.65 4.22
N ARG A 296 27.20 20.18 5.02
CA ARG A 296 28.63 20.27 4.69
C ARG A 296 29.17 18.92 4.19
N GLY A 297 29.77 18.92 2.99
CA GLY A 297 30.34 17.74 2.36
C GLY A 297 29.32 16.79 1.72
N SER A 298 28.05 17.19 1.57
CA SER A 298 27.06 16.50 0.74
C SER A 298 26.97 17.06 -0.68
N ASP A 299 28.00 17.80 -1.12
CA ASP A 299 28.15 18.26 -2.50
C ASP A 299 28.31 17.05 -3.43
N GLY A 300 27.31 16.81 -4.27
CA GLY A 300 27.22 15.62 -5.12
C GLY A 300 26.07 15.70 -6.11
N ASN A 301 25.66 14.56 -6.67
CA ASN A 301 24.40 14.52 -7.41
C ASN A 301 23.20 14.84 -6.50
N ASN A 302 22.05 15.05 -7.13
CA ASN A 302 20.80 15.37 -6.48
C ASN A 302 19.74 14.51 -7.13
N HIS A 303 19.02 13.71 -6.34
CA HIS A 303 17.97 12.82 -6.81
C HIS A 303 16.81 12.86 -5.82
N HIS A 304 15.57 12.88 -6.32
CA HIS A 304 14.38 13.15 -5.52
C HIS A 304 13.10 12.45 -6.00
N GLN A 305 12.12 12.36 -5.11
CA GLN A 305 10.73 12.16 -5.50
C GLN A 305 9.80 12.98 -4.61
N ILE A 306 8.93 13.78 -5.22
CA ILE A 306 7.81 14.43 -4.51
C ILE A 306 6.65 13.43 -4.39
N PHE A 307 5.93 13.44 -3.28
CA PHE A 307 4.79 12.56 -3.05
C PHE A 307 3.75 13.19 -2.11
N GLU A 308 2.53 12.66 -2.11
CA GLU A 308 1.47 13.06 -1.18
C GLU A 308 1.25 11.98 -0.12
N PHE A 309 1.19 12.37 1.15
CA PHE A 309 0.82 11.49 2.25
C PHE A 309 -0.08 12.23 3.24
N LYS A 310 -1.20 11.62 3.64
CA LYS A 310 -2.17 12.20 4.59
C LYS A 310 -2.53 13.67 4.26
N GLY A 311 -2.84 13.94 2.99
CA GLY A 311 -3.24 15.27 2.49
C GLY A 311 -2.15 16.35 2.53
N ASN A 312 -0.88 15.96 2.66
CA ASN A 312 0.27 16.86 2.67
C ASN A 312 1.30 16.40 1.62
N TYR A 313 2.00 17.35 1.00
CA TYR A 313 3.09 17.07 0.08
C TYR A 313 4.44 17.01 0.81
N TYR A 314 5.29 16.11 0.34
CA TYR A 314 6.64 15.84 0.86
C TYR A 314 7.59 15.57 -0.30
N ILE A 315 8.88 15.65 -0.04
CA ILE A 315 9.95 15.29 -0.98
C ILE A 315 10.95 14.37 -0.27
N ALA A 316 11.16 13.19 -0.84
CA ALA A 316 12.31 12.36 -0.51
C ALA A 316 13.50 12.79 -1.37
N TYR A 317 14.70 12.84 -0.79
CA TYR A 317 15.95 13.17 -1.50
C TYR A 317 17.15 12.48 -0.85
N HIS A 318 18.24 12.27 -1.60
CA HIS A 318 19.47 11.71 -1.04
C HIS A 318 20.46 12.80 -0.54
N THR A 319 21.34 12.43 0.39
CA THR A 319 22.43 13.27 0.97
C THR A 319 23.60 12.38 1.39
N MET A 320 24.73 12.93 1.87
CA MET A 320 25.84 12.14 2.42
C MET A 320 25.98 12.30 3.95
N THR A 321 24.91 12.62 4.68
CA THR A 321 25.00 12.98 6.10
C THR A 321 25.52 11.86 7.00
N VAL A 322 25.09 10.61 6.81
CA VAL A 322 25.62 9.46 7.59
C VAL A 322 27.10 9.25 7.30
N GLN A 323 27.49 9.22 6.02
CA GLN A 323 28.89 9.11 5.60
C GLN A 323 29.73 10.16 6.33
N ASN A 324 29.33 11.43 6.24
CA ASN A 324 30.11 12.55 6.74
C ASN A 324 30.24 12.58 8.27
N ALA A 325 29.40 11.82 8.98
CA ALA A 325 29.52 11.61 10.42
C ALA A 325 30.45 10.44 10.79
N VAL A 326 30.51 9.37 9.98
CA VAL A 326 31.20 8.11 10.36
C VAL A 326 32.46 7.78 9.56
N MET A 327 32.68 8.39 8.38
CA MET A 327 33.81 8.07 7.50
C MET A 327 34.21 9.21 6.56
N SER A 328 35.29 9.00 5.80
CA SER A 328 35.77 9.92 4.76
C SER A 328 34.75 10.09 3.62
N ASN A 329 34.86 11.20 2.87
CA ASN A 329 34.00 11.43 1.70
C ASN A 329 34.33 10.45 0.57
N LEU A 330 33.46 9.47 0.37
CA LEU A 330 33.59 8.39 -0.62
C LEU A 330 32.40 8.36 -1.61
N GLY A 331 31.35 9.15 -1.41
CA GLY A 331 30.16 9.21 -2.27
C GLY A 331 29.03 8.26 -1.88
N TYR A 332 28.94 7.82 -0.62
CA TYR A 332 27.84 6.98 -0.13
C TYR A 332 26.70 7.81 0.43
N ARG A 333 25.49 7.53 -0.03
CA ARG A 333 24.33 8.41 0.15
C ARG A 333 23.27 7.77 1.06
N THR A 334 22.45 8.63 1.66
CA THR A 334 21.37 8.31 2.59
C THR A 334 20.18 9.21 2.37
N THR A 335 18.99 8.63 2.45
CA THR A 335 17.72 9.29 2.15
C THR A 335 17.20 10.14 3.32
N GLN A 336 16.64 11.29 2.98
CA GLN A 336 15.95 12.23 3.86
C GLN A 336 14.56 12.57 3.29
N ILE A 337 13.62 13.01 4.13
CA ILE A 337 12.32 13.54 3.71
C ILE A 337 12.05 14.88 4.42
N ASP A 338 11.62 15.89 3.66
CA ASP A 338 11.11 17.16 4.20
C ASP A 338 9.73 17.51 3.61
N LYS A 339 9.04 18.46 4.25
CA LYS A 339 7.71 18.91 3.81
C LYS A 339 7.79 19.84 2.60
N VAL A 340 6.93 19.60 1.62
CA VAL A 340 6.73 20.48 0.46
C VAL A 340 5.52 21.37 0.71
N ASN A 341 5.70 22.68 0.55
CA ASN A 341 4.59 23.64 0.57
C ASN A 341 4.15 23.92 -0.86
N VAL A 342 2.87 23.67 -1.16
CA VAL A 342 2.24 24.01 -2.44
C VAL A 342 1.27 25.15 -2.20
N SER A 343 1.41 26.25 -2.93
CA SER A 343 0.50 27.40 -2.84
C SER A 343 0.37 28.09 -4.19
N ASN A 344 -0.83 28.59 -4.51
CA ASN A 344 -1.14 29.28 -5.76
C ASN A 344 -0.72 28.49 -7.03
N GLY A 345 -0.87 27.16 -7.02
CA GLY A 345 -0.47 26.30 -8.15
C GLY A 345 1.04 26.22 -8.36
N ARG A 346 1.86 26.50 -7.34
CA ARG A 346 3.32 26.44 -7.39
C ARG A 346 3.88 25.66 -6.21
N ILE A 347 4.92 24.87 -6.48
CA ILE A 347 5.77 24.26 -5.47
C ILE A 347 6.73 25.34 -4.96
N GLN A 348 6.73 25.59 -3.65
CA GLN A 348 7.63 26.56 -3.01
C GLN A 348 9.02 25.95 -2.82
N THR A 349 10.05 26.80 -2.68
CA THR A 349 11.42 26.35 -2.41
C THR A 349 11.47 25.49 -1.15
N ILE A 350 12.04 24.30 -1.29
CA ILE A 350 12.19 23.28 -0.26
C ILE A 350 13.39 23.63 0.62
N LYS A 351 13.19 23.51 1.93
CA LYS A 351 14.26 23.60 2.93
C LYS A 351 14.58 22.19 3.41
N GLN A 352 15.82 21.76 3.18
CA GLN A 352 16.33 20.47 3.61
C GLN A 352 16.76 20.54 5.08
N THR A 353 16.42 19.55 5.90
CA THR A 353 16.66 19.58 7.36
C THR A 353 17.01 18.23 7.98
N MET A 354 17.86 18.21 9.02
CA MET A 354 18.03 17.02 9.87
C MET A 354 16.78 16.73 10.73
N SER A 355 16.00 17.77 11.06
CA SER A 355 14.74 17.59 11.81
C SER A 355 13.70 16.77 11.04
N GLY A 356 13.71 16.86 9.71
CA GLY A 356 12.80 16.16 8.81
C GLY A 356 11.32 16.42 9.11
N VAL A 357 10.48 15.47 8.71
CA VAL A 357 9.04 15.52 8.95
C VAL A 357 8.74 15.21 10.42
N SER A 358 8.23 16.19 11.16
CA SER A 358 7.68 15.97 12.49
C SER A 358 6.25 15.42 12.41
N MET A 359 6.05 14.23 12.94
CA MET A 359 4.76 13.62 13.25
C MET A 359 4.85 12.99 14.64
N ASN A 360 3.70 12.74 15.28
CA ASN A 360 3.64 12.05 16.57
C ASN A 360 3.62 10.53 16.33
N PRO A 361 4.71 9.80 16.59
CA PRO A 361 4.72 8.33 16.47
C PRO A 361 3.77 7.70 17.49
N SER A 362 3.12 6.61 17.07
CA SER A 362 2.11 5.89 17.87
C SER A 362 2.19 4.40 17.55
N VAL A 363 3.23 3.75 18.06
CA VAL A 363 3.43 2.30 17.92
C VAL A 363 2.57 1.57 18.95
N ASP A 364 1.73 0.64 18.52
CA ASP A 364 0.99 -0.27 19.41
C ASP A 364 1.91 -1.42 19.85
N PRO A 365 2.33 -1.51 21.13
CA PRO A 365 3.18 -2.60 21.59
C PRO A 365 2.40 -3.90 21.83
N TYR A 366 1.06 -3.89 21.85
CA TYR A 366 0.27 -5.08 22.18
C TYR A 366 0.03 -6.01 20.98
N SER A 367 0.30 -5.50 19.79
CA SER A 367 0.48 -6.28 18.56
C SER A 367 1.96 -6.67 18.40
N TRP A 368 2.27 -7.61 17.49
CA TRP A 368 3.67 -7.84 17.12
C TRP A 368 4.23 -6.62 16.37
N VAL A 369 5.42 -6.18 16.78
CA VAL A 369 6.21 -5.13 16.17
C VAL A 369 7.53 -5.73 15.72
N GLU A 370 7.83 -5.66 14.42
CA GLU A 370 9.10 -6.16 13.88
C GLU A 370 10.29 -5.41 14.51
N ALA A 371 11.37 -6.10 14.83
CA ALA A 371 12.51 -5.58 15.57
C ALA A 371 13.28 -4.50 14.80
N GLU A 372 13.26 -4.62 13.47
CA GLU A 372 13.77 -3.67 12.49
C GLU A 372 12.77 -2.55 12.14
N THR A 373 11.66 -2.42 12.89
CA THR A 373 10.87 -1.18 12.97
C THR A 373 11.48 -0.26 14.02
N MET A 374 12.28 0.71 13.59
CA MET A 374 13.10 1.52 14.49
C MET A 374 13.19 2.99 14.07
N PHE A 375 13.42 3.86 15.04
CA PHE A 375 13.80 5.25 14.85
C PHE A 375 15.31 5.39 14.59
N THR A 376 16.13 4.74 15.42
CA THR A 376 17.60 4.71 15.28
C THR A 376 18.19 3.45 15.90
N GLN A 377 19.45 3.17 15.58
CA GLN A 377 20.20 2.01 16.05
C GLN A 377 21.69 2.31 16.21
N ALA A 378 22.43 1.40 16.85
CA ALA A 378 23.88 1.32 16.74
C ALA A 378 24.36 -0.12 16.61
N GLY A 379 25.32 -0.36 15.72
CA GLY A 379 26.11 -1.59 15.59
C GLY A 379 25.43 -2.77 14.90
N ILE A 380 24.14 -2.69 14.58
CA ILE A 380 23.41 -3.81 13.97
C ILE A 380 23.38 -3.74 12.44
N LYS A 381 22.94 -4.84 11.83
CA LYS A 381 22.46 -4.87 10.45
C LYS A 381 21.02 -5.39 10.40
N VAL A 382 20.39 -5.24 9.23
CA VAL A 382 19.11 -5.89 8.90
C VAL A 382 19.33 -6.81 7.71
N LYS A 383 18.81 -8.03 7.81
CA LYS A 383 18.83 -9.02 6.73
C LYS A 383 17.38 -9.38 6.37
N GLY A 384 17.07 -9.36 5.08
CA GLY A 384 15.77 -9.78 4.56
C GLY A 384 15.85 -10.91 3.54
N ASN A 385 14.69 -11.53 3.28
CA ASN A 385 14.54 -12.59 2.27
C ASN A 385 14.19 -12.04 0.86
N GLY A 386 13.91 -10.73 0.74
CA GLY A 386 13.46 -10.09 -0.51
C GLY A 386 11.97 -10.25 -0.81
N ASP A 387 11.18 -10.72 0.16
CA ASP A 387 9.71 -10.81 0.12
C ASP A 387 9.00 -9.86 1.12
N GLY A 388 9.77 -9.15 1.96
CA GLY A 388 9.29 -8.32 3.06
C GLY A 388 9.56 -8.88 4.45
N THR A 389 9.98 -10.15 4.55
CA THR A 389 10.45 -10.71 5.81
C THR A 389 11.89 -10.27 6.07
N ALA A 390 12.15 -9.67 7.23
CA ALA A 390 13.47 -9.26 7.68
C ALA A 390 13.65 -9.51 9.18
N TRP A 391 14.87 -9.31 9.67
CA TRP A 391 15.21 -9.32 11.10
C TRP A 391 16.52 -8.56 11.35
N VAL A 392 16.70 -8.11 12.60
CA VAL A 392 17.95 -7.51 13.09
C VAL A 392 19.00 -8.61 13.29
N THR A 393 20.21 -8.38 12.80
CA THR A 393 21.35 -9.33 12.77
C THR A 393 22.66 -8.60 13.07
N ASP A 394 23.76 -9.36 13.14
CA ASP A 394 25.13 -8.89 13.40
C ASP A 394 25.27 -8.20 14.78
N ILE A 395 24.35 -8.54 15.70
CA ILE A 395 24.26 -8.05 17.07
C ILE A 395 25.50 -8.45 17.88
N ASN A 396 26.09 -7.46 18.58
CA ASN A 396 27.16 -7.62 19.56
C ASN A 396 26.78 -6.96 20.91
N ASN A 397 27.70 -7.06 21.88
CA ASN A 397 27.54 -6.46 23.20
C ASN A 397 27.39 -4.92 23.14
N ASN A 398 26.28 -4.42 23.68
CA ASN A 398 25.88 -3.01 23.78
C ASN A 398 25.37 -2.37 22.50
N ASP A 399 25.29 -3.11 21.39
CA ASP A 399 24.51 -2.67 20.22
C ASP A 399 23.04 -2.52 20.61
N PHE A 400 22.27 -1.70 19.88
CA PHE A 400 20.87 -1.44 20.25
C PHE A 400 19.99 -0.99 19.08
N THR A 401 18.67 -1.15 19.25
CA THR A 401 17.64 -0.44 18.47
C THR A 401 16.76 0.41 19.40
N LYS A 402 16.26 1.55 18.89
CA LYS A 402 15.34 2.45 19.59
C LYS A 402 14.07 2.65 18.75
N VAL A 403 12.90 2.55 19.39
CA VAL A 403 11.58 2.84 18.83
C VAL A 403 10.97 4.03 19.59
N LYS A 404 10.41 5.01 18.87
CA LYS A 404 9.79 6.20 19.48
C LYS A 404 8.27 6.07 19.58
N GLY A 405 7.69 6.65 20.63
CA GLY A 405 6.23 6.78 20.77
C GLY A 405 5.46 5.46 20.89
N VAL A 406 5.99 4.51 21.66
CA VAL A 406 5.32 3.24 22.00
C VAL A 406 4.19 3.50 23.00
N GLN A 407 2.97 3.09 22.68
CA GLN A 407 1.76 3.44 23.42
C GLN A 407 1.36 2.38 24.45
N PHE A 408 1.89 2.47 25.66
CA PHE A 408 1.50 1.62 26.80
C PHE A 408 0.16 2.03 27.41
N SER A 409 -0.89 2.05 26.60
CA SER A 409 -2.26 2.48 26.96
C SER A 409 -2.95 1.56 28.01
N LYS A 410 -2.45 0.33 28.19
CA LYS A 410 -2.98 -0.68 29.12
C LYS A 410 -1.98 -1.05 30.23
N GLY A 411 -0.87 -0.31 30.34
CA GLY A 411 0.30 -0.73 31.12
C GLY A 411 1.04 -1.92 30.50
N VAL A 412 2.08 -2.42 31.18
CA VAL A 412 2.85 -3.60 30.76
C VAL A 412 3.32 -4.41 31.97
N SER A 413 3.31 -5.73 31.87
CA SER A 413 3.83 -6.64 32.89
C SER A 413 5.04 -7.44 32.40
N SER A 414 5.07 -7.79 31.12
CA SER A 414 6.18 -8.49 30.48
C SER A 414 6.31 -8.10 29.02
N ILE A 415 7.49 -8.34 28.44
CA ILE A 415 7.73 -8.21 27.00
C ILE A 415 8.23 -9.56 26.47
N THR A 416 7.71 -9.95 25.32
CA THR A 416 8.10 -11.14 24.55
C THR A 416 8.90 -10.68 23.34
N ALA A 417 10.02 -11.35 23.05
CA ALA A 417 10.86 -11.14 21.89
C ALA A 417 11.09 -12.48 21.15
N THR A 418 10.89 -12.49 19.83
CA THR A 418 11.19 -13.63 18.97
C THR A 418 12.65 -13.53 18.51
N VAL A 419 13.47 -14.53 18.85
CA VAL A 419 14.94 -14.50 18.70
C VAL A 419 15.48 -15.83 18.15
N GLN A 420 16.54 -15.77 17.34
CA GLN A 420 17.33 -16.92 16.86
C GLN A 420 18.75 -16.80 17.43
N SER A 421 19.24 -17.80 18.18
CA SER A 421 20.61 -17.78 18.72
C SER A 421 21.25 -19.16 18.72
N SER A 422 22.58 -19.19 18.62
CA SER A 422 23.43 -20.38 18.79
C SER A 422 24.05 -20.46 20.21
N GLY A 423 23.76 -19.51 21.09
CA GLY A 423 24.38 -19.39 22.41
C GLY A 423 23.46 -18.75 23.45
N SER A 424 24.03 -18.27 24.55
CA SER A 424 23.31 -17.45 25.54
C SER A 424 23.49 -15.97 25.27
N GLY A 425 22.49 -15.18 25.66
CA GLY A 425 22.53 -13.72 25.57
C GLY A 425 21.39 -13.08 26.36
N SER A 426 21.21 -11.78 26.21
CA SER A 426 20.03 -11.08 26.71
C SER A 426 19.72 -9.79 25.94
N ILE A 427 18.49 -9.33 26.09
CA ILE A 427 18.02 -8.01 25.65
C ILE A 427 17.59 -7.24 26.90
N GLU A 428 18.29 -6.16 27.22
CA GLU A 428 17.84 -5.17 28.20
C GLU A 428 16.79 -4.27 27.55
N VAL A 429 15.58 -4.24 28.10
CA VAL A 429 14.55 -3.29 27.67
C VAL A 429 14.62 -2.04 28.54
N ARG A 430 14.86 -0.89 27.92
CA ARG A 430 15.10 0.40 28.58
C ARG A 430 14.15 1.48 28.06
N GLU A 431 13.86 2.45 28.92
CA GLU A 431 13.09 3.65 28.58
C GLU A 431 14.01 4.81 28.17
N GLY A 432 13.66 5.51 27.09
CA GLY A 432 14.29 6.75 26.64
C GLY A 432 15.56 6.57 25.81
N SER A 433 16.63 6.02 26.40
CA SER A 433 17.97 5.93 25.80
C SER A 433 18.69 4.62 26.14
N GLN A 434 19.83 4.36 25.48
CA GLN A 434 20.69 3.19 25.73
C GLN A 434 21.16 3.08 27.19
N SER A 435 21.36 4.22 27.88
CA SER A 435 21.70 4.30 29.31
C SER A 435 20.49 4.54 30.21
N GLY A 436 19.29 4.63 29.64
CA GLY A 436 18.04 4.96 30.32
C GLY A 436 17.52 3.86 31.25
N SER A 437 16.38 4.14 31.88
CA SER A 437 15.79 3.32 32.95
C SER A 437 15.54 1.88 32.50
N LEU A 438 16.24 0.91 33.12
CA LEU A 438 16.01 -0.52 32.87
C LEU A 438 14.62 -0.92 33.35
N LEU A 439 13.78 -1.37 32.41
CA LEU A 439 12.45 -1.91 32.68
C LEU A 439 12.53 -3.41 32.99
N GLY A 440 13.32 -4.17 32.23
CA GLY A 440 13.61 -5.57 32.51
C GLY A 440 14.61 -6.17 31.52
N THR A 441 14.94 -7.45 31.69
CA THR A 441 15.95 -8.15 30.88
C THR A 441 15.40 -9.48 30.38
N ILE A 442 15.28 -9.63 29.06
CA ILE A 442 14.89 -10.86 28.39
C ILE A 442 16.13 -11.73 28.24
N ASN A 443 16.18 -12.87 28.94
CA ASN A 443 17.29 -13.81 28.84
C ASN A 443 17.09 -14.77 27.65
N ILE A 444 18.10 -14.90 26.81
CA ILE A 444 18.10 -15.72 25.59
C ILE A 444 18.96 -16.97 25.84
N SER A 445 18.48 -18.11 25.37
CA SER A 445 19.23 -19.36 25.29
C SER A 445 19.34 -19.85 23.86
N ASN A 446 20.20 -20.85 23.63
CA ASN A 446 20.42 -21.42 22.31
C ASN A 446 19.10 -21.98 21.73
N THR A 447 18.71 -21.48 20.56
CA THR A 447 17.47 -21.88 19.89
C THR A 447 17.67 -23.00 18.87
N ASN A 448 18.92 -23.42 18.65
CA ASN A 448 19.37 -24.33 17.58
C ASN A 448 19.06 -23.79 16.17
N GLY A 449 19.22 -22.48 15.97
CA GLY A 449 19.06 -21.86 14.65
C GLY A 449 17.61 -21.68 14.18
N SER A 450 16.61 -21.81 15.07
CA SER A 450 15.21 -21.43 14.79
C SER A 450 14.83 -20.17 15.56
N PHE A 451 13.90 -19.36 15.04
CA PHE A 451 13.28 -18.29 15.82
C PHE A 451 12.38 -18.87 16.93
N LYS A 452 12.50 -18.35 18.15
CA LYS A 452 11.72 -18.75 19.34
C LYS A 452 11.42 -17.54 20.22
N ASP A 453 10.29 -17.60 20.91
CA ASP A 453 9.84 -16.53 21.81
C ASP A 453 10.50 -16.65 23.20
N PHE A 454 11.06 -15.54 23.67
CA PHE A 454 11.58 -15.36 25.02
C PHE A 454 10.81 -14.24 25.70
N THR A 455 10.32 -14.47 26.92
CA THR A 455 9.52 -13.49 27.67
C THR A 455 10.18 -13.18 29.00
N ALA A 456 10.20 -11.91 29.39
CA ALA A 456 10.59 -11.49 30.74
C ALA A 456 9.66 -10.42 31.30
N ASN A 457 9.49 -10.45 32.61
CA ASN A 457 8.77 -9.42 33.34
C ASN A 457 9.52 -8.08 33.25
N VAL A 458 8.76 -7.00 33.14
CA VAL A 458 9.28 -5.63 33.09
C VAL A 458 8.56 -4.76 34.11
N LYS A 459 9.20 -3.67 34.54
CA LYS A 459 8.54 -2.61 35.32
C LYS A 459 7.38 -2.05 34.52
N ASN A 460 6.23 -1.92 35.17
CA ASN A 460 5.05 -1.34 34.55
C ASN A 460 5.27 0.14 34.22
N VAL A 461 5.09 0.48 32.95
CA VAL A 461 5.09 1.85 32.42
C VAL A 461 3.79 2.08 31.66
N SER A 462 3.35 3.34 31.58
CA SER A 462 2.12 3.72 30.90
C SER A 462 2.31 4.97 30.03
N GLY A 463 1.36 5.18 29.10
CA GLY A 463 1.40 6.28 28.15
C GLY A 463 2.40 6.08 27.01
N SER A 464 2.75 7.17 26.34
CA SER A 464 3.71 7.18 25.24
C SER A 464 5.15 7.12 25.77
N LYS A 465 5.92 6.13 25.32
CA LYS A 465 7.31 5.88 25.76
C LYS A 465 8.24 5.61 24.59
N ASP A 466 9.46 6.10 24.68
CA ASP A 466 10.55 5.66 23.82
C ASP A 466 11.17 4.39 24.42
N ILE A 467 11.29 3.32 23.62
CA ILE A 467 11.80 2.02 24.08
C ILE A 467 13.08 1.68 23.34
N VAL A 468 14.08 1.23 24.10
CA VAL A 468 15.40 0.85 23.61
C VAL A 468 15.69 -0.60 23.99
N PHE A 469 16.09 -1.40 23.01
CA PHE A 469 16.52 -2.78 23.19
C PHE A 469 18.04 -2.82 23.11
N VAL A 470 18.72 -2.99 24.25
CA VAL A 470 20.19 -3.05 24.32
C VAL A 470 20.65 -4.50 24.45
N PHE A 471 21.49 -4.94 23.53
CA PHE A 471 21.82 -6.35 23.34
C PHE A 471 23.07 -6.78 24.12
N LYS A 472 23.09 -8.04 24.57
CA LYS A 472 24.24 -8.70 25.21
C LYS A 472 24.37 -10.11 24.61
N GLY A 473 25.50 -10.42 23.98
CA GLY A 473 25.71 -11.64 23.21
C GLY A 473 25.52 -11.43 21.70
N SER A 474 25.26 -12.51 20.97
CA SER A 474 25.02 -12.46 19.52
C SER A 474 23.88 -13.41 19.12
N PHE A 475 22.95 -12.88 18.34
CA PHE A 475 21.69 -13.51 17.94
C PHE A 475 21.02 -12.69 16.81
N GLY A 476 20.00 -13.26 16.17
CA GLY A 476 19.04 -12.53 15.35
C GLY A 476 17.78 -12.19 16.14
N PHE A 477 17.24 -10.99 15.99
CA PHE A 477 16.04 -10.51 16.68
C PHE A 477 15.00 -10.11 15.62
N ASP A 478 13.86 -10.80 15.64
CA ASP A 478 12.81 -10.77 14.60
C ASP A 478 11.71 -9.76 14.96
N ARG A 479 11.13 -9.88 16.15
CA ARG A 479 9.99 -9.03 16.58
C ARG A 479 9.74 -9.09 18.07
N TRP A 480 8.92 -8.17 18.56
CA TRP A 480 8.55 -8.10 19.98
C TRP A 480 7.09 -7.68 20.19
N LYS A 481 6.58 -7.92 21.39
CA LYS A 481 5.30 -7.40 21.89
C LYS A 481 5.31 -7.24 23.42
N ALA A 482 4.51 -6.32 23.92
CA ALA A 482 4.19 -6.16 25.34
C ALA A 482 2.95 -6.95 25.71
N ASN A 483 2.98 -7.56 26.89
CA ASN A 483 1.85 -8.26 27.49
C ASN A 483 1.35 -7.47 28.71
N THR A 484 0.04 -7.49 28.94
CA THR A 484 -0.61 -6.79 30.05
C THR A 484 -0.75 -7.68 31.28
N THR A 485 -0.89 -7.05 32.44
CA THR A 485 -1.20 -7.70 33.73
C THR A 485 -2.59 -8.36 33.64
N GLY A 486 -2.61 -9.62 33.17
CA GLY A 486 -3.84 -10.36 32.86
C GLY A 486 -3.63 -11.50 31.85
N SER A 487 -2.57 -11.47 31.03
CA SER A 487 -2.25 -12.52 30.06
C SER A 487 -1.00 -13.33 30.46
N GLY A 488 -0.94 -13.75 31.73
CA GLY A 488 0.17 -14.52 32.27
C GLY A 488 0.16 -15.98 31.80
N GLU A 489 0.62 -16.24 30.58
CA GLU A 489 0.96 -17.59 30.13
C GLU A 489 2.26 -18.04 30.83
N ALA A 490 2.09 -18.74 31.95
CA ALA A 490 3.16 -19.52 32.54
C ALA A 490 3.37 -20.83 31.74
N THR A 491 4.62 -21.26 31.63
CA THR A 491 5.02 -22.55 31.02
C THR A 491 4.24 -23.72 31.66
N PRO A 492 3.90 -24.77 30.91
CA PRO A 492 2.69 -25.55 31.19
C PRO A 492 2.84 -26.57 32.33
N THR A 493 1.74 -26.81 33.04
CA THR A 493 1.48 -28.00 33.87
C THR A 493 -0.03 -28.33 33.71
N PRO A 494 -0.46 -29.60 33.59
CA PRO A 494 -1.68 -29.90 32.84
C PRO A 494 -3.00 -29.99 33.65
N THR A 495 -4.05 -29.32 33.14
CA THR A 495 -5.51 -29.67 33.25
C THR A 495 -6.17 -29.43 34.64
N PRO A 496 -7.48 -29.04 34.80
CA PRO A 496 -8.61 -29.01 33.85
C PRO A 496 -9.33 -27.64 33.61
N THR A 497 -10.29 -27.71 32.67
CA THR A 497 -11.21 -26.70 32.09
C THR A 497 -12.06 -25.88 33.09
N PRO A 498 -12.43 -24.60 32.79
CA PRO A 498 -13.02 -23.67 33.76
C PRO A 498 -14.57 -23.57 33.77
N THR A 499 -15.09 -22.98 34.86
CA THR A 499 -16.45 -22.41 34.99
C THR A 499 -16.35 -20.87 34.93
N PRO A 500 -17.31 -20.12 34.34
CA PRO A 500 -16.97 -18.83 33.70
C PRO A 500 -17.34 -17.54 34.46
N THR A 501 -16.71 -16.43 34.05
CA THR A 501 -17.17 -15.02 34.19
C THR A 501 -16.97 -14.41 35.61
N PRO A 502 -16.52 -13.13 35.77
CA PRO A 502 -16.86 -11.97 34.95
C PRO A 502 -15.74 -11.14 34.31
N SER A 503 -16.11 -10.54 33.18
CA SER A 503 -15.39 -9.51 32.43
C SER A 503 -15.64 -8.11 33.00
N GLN A 504 -14.62 -7.24 32.94
CA GLN A 504 -14.80 -5.79 32.80
C GLN A 504 -13.94 -5.33 31.61
N ASN A 505 -14.55 -4.89 30.50
CA ASN A 505 -15.08 -3.54 30.24
C ASN A 505 -14.00 -2.43 30.21
N VAL A 506 -13.55 -2.10 29.01
CA VAL A 506 -13.10 -0.75 28.63
C VAL A 506 -13.81 -0.40 27.33
N ASP A 507 -14.60 0.67 27.33
CA ASP A 507 -15.32 1.16 26.16
C ASP A 507 -14.32 1.77 25.18
N SER A 508 -14.37 1.39 23.90
CA SER A 508 -13.25 1.64 22.97
C SER A 508 -13.58 2.60 21.83
N ASN A 509 -14.78 2.56 21.25
CA ASN A 509 -15.31 3.37 20.13
C ASN A 509 -14.28 3.77 19.04
N SER A 510 -13.27 2.91 18.85
CA SER A 510 -12.14 3.15 17.95
C SER A 510 -12.44 2.49 16.61
N ILE A 511 -11.86 2.99 15.53
CA ILE A 511 -12.15 2.46 14.19
C ILE A 511 -11.76 0.97 14.13
N ALA A 512 -12.73 0.13 13.78
CA ALA A 512 -12.53 -1.30 13.53
C ALA A 512 -12.31 -1.51 12.04
N ASN A 513 -11.27 -2.28 11.69
CA ASN A 513 -11.05 -2.71 10.32
C ASN A 513 -11.73 -4.08 10.11
N ILE A 514 -12.77 -4.12 9.29
CA ILE A 514 -13.37 -5.36 8.80
C ILE A 514 -12.82 -5.59 7.39
N ALA A 515 -12.28 -6.78 7.13
CA ALA A 515 -11.70 -7.12 5.82
C ALA A 515 -12.77 -7.08 4.71
N ASP A 516 -12.34 -6.81 3.47
CA ASP A 516 -13.23 -6.89 2.31
C ASP A 516 -13.72 -8.33 2.10
N GLY A 517 -15.03 -8.52 2.00
CA GLY A 517 -15.62 -9.86 1.93
C GLY A 517 -17.12 -9.90 2.14
N TRP A 518 -17.72 -11.07 1.94
CA TRP A 518 -19.12 -11.33 2.21
C TRP A 518 -19.34 -11.71 3.68
N TYR A 519 -20.25 -11.02 4.36
CA TYR A 519 -20.61 -11.24 5.75
C TYR A 519 -22.13 -11.34 5.94
N TYR A 520 -22.54 -12.07 6.97
CA TYR A 520 -23.83 -11.91 7.63
C TYR A 520 -23.63 -10.98 8.85
N LEU A 521 -24.43 -9.92 8.96
CA LEU A 521 -24.35 -8.95 10.07
C LEU A 521 -25.38 -9.31 11.14
N LYS A 522 -24.94 -9.84 12.28
CA LYS A 522 -25.81 -10.35 13.34
C LYS A 522 -25.93 -9.40 14.51
N ASN A 523 -27.14 -8.99 14.84
CA ASN A 523 -27.42 -8.12 15.98
C ASN A 523 -27.29 -8.89 17.31
N THR A 524 -26.58 -8.33 18.29
CA THR A 524 -26.27 -9.07 19.53
C THR A 524 -27.46 -9.21 20.49
N LEU A 525 -28.43 -8.28 20.48
CA LEU A 525 -29.63 -8.37 21.31
C LEU A 525 -30.60 -9.44 20.81
N SER A 526 -30.93 -9.39 19.52
CA SER A 526 -31.96 -10.24 18.90
C SER A 526 -31.45 -11.57 18.38
N GLN A 527 -30.12 -11.72 18.24
CA GLN A 527 -29.43 -12.84 17.58
C GLN A 527 -29.91 -13.09 16.13
N LYS A 528 -30.45 -12.04 15.48
CA LYS A 528 -30.96 -12.02 14.10
C LYS A 528 -30.06 -11.22 13.19
N TYR A 529 -30.22 -11.39 11.89
CA TYR A 529 -29.34 -10.84 10.87
C TYR A 529 -29.96 -9.63 10.17
N LEU A 530 -29.13 -8.66 9.82
CA LEU A 530 -29.47 -7.54 8.95
C LEU A 530 -29.95 -8.09 7.60
N THR A 531 -31.22 -7.86 7.27
CA THR A 531 -31.94 -8.53 6.20
C THR A 531 -32.69 -7.52 5.35
N VAL A 532 -32.54 -7.56 4.02
CA VAL A 532 -33.42 -6.85 3.10
C VAL A 532 -34.81 -7.47 3.15
N GLU A 533 -35.82 -6.66 3.43
CA GLU A 533 -37.19 -7.13 3.61
C GLU A 533 -37.70 -7.90 2.38
N GLY A 534 -38.34 -9.04 2.62
CA GLY A 534 -38.83 -9.93 1.57
C GLY A 534 -37.77 -10.47 0.60
N ASN A 535 -36.46 -10.36 0.92
CA ASN A 535 -35.36 -10.73 0.02
C ASN A 535 -35.49 -10.05 -1.38
N THR A 536 -36.01 -8.82 -1.42
CA THR A 536 -36.46 -8.18 -2.66
C THR A 536 -35.39 -7.24 -3.25
N ALA A 537 -34.95 -7.53 -4.48
CA ALA A 537 -33.92 -6.79 -5.20
C ALA A 537 -34.45 -5.48 -5.84
N LYS A 538 -34.84 -4.50 -5.02
CA LYS A 538 -35.42 -3.23 -5.47
C LYS A 538 -34.93 -2.06 -4.59
N ALA A 539 -34.57 -0.93 -5.19
CA ALA A 539 -34.27 0.29 -4.45
C ALA A 539 -35.47 0.75 -3.60
N VAL A 540 -35.18 1.43 -2.48
CA VAL A 540 -36.10 1.79 -1.39
C VAL A 540 -36.76 0.60 -0.66
N THR A 541 -36.28 -0.64 -0.86
CA THR A 541 -36.73 -1.77 -0.03
C THR A 541 -36.15 -1.65 1.37
N ASN A 542 -36.98 -1.88 2.37
CA ASN A 542 -36.64 -1.74 3.77
C ASN A 542 -35.55 -2.73 4.22
N VAL A 543 -34.80 -2.37 5.27
CA VAL A 543 -33.88 -3.27 5.95
C VAL A 543 -34.36 -3.51 7.39
N CYS A 544 -34.53 -4.79 7.73
CA CYS A 544 -35.02 -5.25 9.02
C CYS A 544 -34.04 -6.26 9.63
N ILE A 545 -34.32 -6.73 10.85
CA ILE A 545 -33.70 -7.96 11.37
C ILE A 545 -34.59 -9.18 11.10
N SER A 546 -33.98 -10.30 10.75
CA SER A 546 -34.68 -11.58 10.56
C SER A 546 -33.80 -12.78 10.91
N LYS A 547 -34.42 -13.92 11.23
CA LYS A 547 -33.76 -15.21 11.47
C LYS A 547 -32.79 -15.55 10.34
N GLY A 548 -31.62 -16.09 10.70
CA GLY A 548 -30.62 -16.55 9.72
C GLY A 548 -31.17 -17.68 8.86
N THR A 549 -31.20 -17.45 7.54
CA THR A 549 -31.61 -18.39 6.51
C THR A 549 -30.56 -18.55 5.40
N GLY A 550 -29.61 -17.62 5.30
CA GLY A 550 -28.52 -17.67 4.31
C GLY A 550 -28.91 -17.16 2.91
N VAL A 551 -30.10 -16.58 2.76
CA VAL A 551 -30.56 -15.95 1.51
C VAL A 551 -29.71 -14.72 1.18
N ASP A 552 -29.67 -14.33 -0.10
CA ASP A 552 -28.78 -13.26 -0.59
C ASP A 552 -29.08 -11.89 0.04
N GLY A 553 -30.33 -11.62 0.41
CA GLY A 553 -30.74 -10.42 1.17
C GLY A 553 -30.21 -10.35 2.60
N GLN A 554 -29.55 -11.39 3.11
CA GLN A 554 -28.82 -11.37 4.38
C GLN A 554 -27.30 -11.22 4.21
N LYS A 555 -26.79 -11.35 2.97
CA LYS A 555 -25.37 -11.24 2.66
C LYS A 555 -25.04 -9.78 2.38
N TRP A 556 -24.00 -9.27 3.04
CA TRP A 556 -23.49 -7.93 2.85
C TRP A 556 -22.00 -8.02 2.52
N TYR A 557 -21.61 -7.52 1.35
CA TYR A 557 -20.21 -7.36 1.00
C TYR A 557 -19.68 -6.09 1.65
N VAL A 558 -18.80 -6.26 2.64
CA VAL A 558 -17.98 -5.18 3.19
C VAL A 558 -16.97 -4.79 2.13
N GLN A 559 -16.97 -3.51 1.77
CA GLN A 559 -15.95 -2.91 0.91
C GLN A 559 -15.39 -1.66 1.59
N ASN A 560 -14.10 -1.69 1.91
CA ASN A 560 -13.38 -0.55 2.45
C ASN A 560 -13.28 0.57 1.42
N ARG A 561 -13.56 1.81 1.86
CA ARG A 561 -13.55 3.04 1.05
C ARG A 561 -12.38 3.98 1.38
N GLY A 562 -11.54 3.60 2.34
CA GLY A 562 -10.47 4.45 2.88
C GLY A 562 -10.95 5.33 4.03
N ASN A 563 -10.00 5.96 4.72
CA ASN A 563 -10.25 6.86 5.88
C ASN A 563 -11.13 6.25 7.00
N GLY A 564 -11.15 4.93 7.14
CA GLY A 564 -11.95 4.20 8.13
C GLY A 564 -13.41 3.92 7.74
N TYR A 565 -13.86 4.35 6.56
CA TYR A 565 -15.20 4.08 6.06
C TYR A 565 -15.26 2.78 5.24
N ILE A 566 -16.41 2.12 5.33
CA ILE A 566 -16.85 1.01 4.48
C ILE A 566 -18.14 1.39 3.75
N SER A 567 -18.48 0.63 2.71
CA SER A 567 -19.86 0.48 2.23
C SER A 567 -20.30 -0.97 2.36
N LEU A 568 -21.60 -1.21 2.50
CA LEU A 568 -22.20 -2.54 2.61
C LEU A 568 -23.07 -2.81 1.39
N LYS A 569 -22.56 -3.59 0.42
CA LYS A 569 -23.31 -3.99 -0.79
C LYS A 569 -24.18 -5.22 -0.50
N SER A 570 -25.45 -5.20 -0.89
CA SER A 570 -26.35 -6.34 -0.71
C SER A 570 -26.01 -7.50 -1.66
N GLY A 571 -26.25 -8.74 -1.23
CA GLY A 571 -26.17 -9.93 -2.09
C GLY A 571 -27.19 -9.93 -3.22
N LEU A 572 -28.21 -9.07 -3.16
CA LEU A 572 -29.30 -8.97 -4.14
C LEU A 572 -28.95 -8.19 -5.42
N GLY A 573 -27.70 -7.72 -5.60
CA GLY A 573 -27.24 -7.04 -6.82
C GLY A 573 -26.49 -5.74 -6.54
N GLU A 574 -26.60 -4.76 -7.45
CA GLU A 574 -25.91 -3.46 -7.35
C GLU A 574 -26.59 -2.46 -6.41
N PHE A 575 -27.02 -2.95 -5.23
CA PHE A 575 -27.63 -2.14 -4.18
C PHE A 575 -26.70 -2.02 -2.97
N MET A 576 -26.68 -0.84 -2.35
CA MET A 576 -25.95 -0.55 -1.11
C MET A 576 -26.94 -0.37 0.04
N LEU A 577 -26.51 -0.68 1.27
CA LEU A 577 -27.14 -0.17 2.48
C LEU A 577 -27.10 1.36 2.45
N ASP A 578 -28.23 2.00 2.75
CA ASP A 578 -28.46 3.42 2.50
C ASP A 578 -29.31 4.02 3.62
N VAL A 579 -28.87 5.14 4.21
CA VAL A 579 -29.71 5.95 5.11
C VAL A 579 -30.70 6.74 4.27
N ALA A 580 -31.99 6.41 4.41
CA ALA A 580 -33.04 6.94 3.55
C ALA A 580 -33.06 8.48 3.53
N MET A 581 -33.20 9.03 2.32
CA MET A 581 -33.17 10.48 2.04
C MET A 581 -31.88 11.22 2.45
N GLY A 582 -30.85 10.52 2.93
CA GLY A 582 -29.65 11.14 3.51
C GLY A 582 -29.94 11.95 4.77
N ALA A 583 -30.94 11.55 5.56
CA ALA A 583 -31.33 12.26 6.77
C ALA A 583 -30.31 12.11 7.93
N ASP A 584 -30.28 13.08 8.84
CA ASP A 584 -29.43 13.11 10.04
C ASP A 584 -30.28 13.22 11.33
N GLU A 585 -31.34 12.42 11.40
CA GLU A 585 -32.27 12.35 12.53
C GLU A 585 -32.40 10.93 13.08
N ASP A 586 -32.79 10.82 14.35
CA ASP A 586 -33.03 9.55 15.03
C ASP A 586 -34.30 8.89 14.48
N GLY A 587 -34.23 7.59 14.19
CA GLY A 587 -35.30 6.85 13.53
C GLY A 587 -35.29 6.93 12.01
N ALA A 588 -34.38 7.70 11.39
CA ALA A 588 -34.23 7.69 9.93
C ALA A 588 -33.90 6.28 9.42
N ASN A 589 -34.64 5.84 8.39
CA ASN A 589 -34.72 4.44 8.00
C ASN A 589 -33.44 3.94 7.31
N LEU A 590 -33.07 2.68 7.52
CA LEU A 590 -32.11 1.99 6.64
C LEU A 590 -32.86 1.22 5.56
N GLN A 591 -32.45 1.45 4.32
CA GLN A 591 -32.99 0.79 3.13
C GLN A 591 -31.86 0.23 2.28
N ILE A 592 -32.20 -0.50 1.22
CA ILE A 592 -31.28 -0.66 0.10
C ILE A 592 -31.60 0.34 -1.01
N TYR A 593 -30.56 0.91 -1.62
CA TYR A 593 -30.70 1.83 -2.74
C TYR A 593 -29.64 1.54 -3.82
N ASN A 594 -29.86 2.04 -5.05
CA ASN A 594 -28.88 1.93 -6.14
C ASN A 594 -27.51 2.47 -5.66
N ALA A 595 -26.40 1.92 -6.13
CA ALA A 595 -25.09 2.48 -5.78
C ALA A 595 -24.88 3.89 -6.40
N TYR A 596 -24.68 4.91 -5.55
CA TYR A 596 -24.24 6.25 -5.96
C TYR A 596 -22.99 6.75 -5.18
N ALA A 597 -22.57 6.02 -4.15
CA ALA A 597 -21.30 6.23 -3.42
C ALA A 597 -21.16 7.54 -2.62
N HIS A 598 -22.27 8.23 -2.32
CA HIS A 598 -22.28 9.37 -1.39
C HIS A 598 -22.36 8.94 0.09
N ASP A 599 -22.31 9.91 1.00
CA ASP A 599 -22.25 9.70 2.45
C ASP A 599 -23.38 8.86 3.09
N PRO A 600 -24.64 8.84 2.59
CA PRO A 600 -25.67 7.95 3.13
C PRO A 600 -25.40 6.45 2.92
N GLN A 601 -24.47 6.10 2.02
CA GLN A 601 -24.06 4.72 1.71
C GLN A 601 -22.70 4.33 2.33
N GLN A 602 -22.18 5.18 3.22
CA GLN A 602 -20.88 5.03 3.86
C GLN A 602 -21.04 4.96 5.38
N PHE A 603 -20.33 4.00 5.98
CA PHE A 603 -20.43 3.64 7.39
C PHE A 603 -19.05 3.48 7.99
N MET A 604 -18.88 3.74 9.28
CA MET A 604 -17.64 3.50 9.99
C MET A 604 -17.87 2.45 11.07
N VAL A 605 -17.21 1.29 10.95
CA VAL A 605 -17.28 0.25 11.98
C VAL A 605 -16.40 0.67 13.15
N LYS A 606 -16.92 0.54 14.36
CA LYS A 606 -16.24 0.89 15.62
C LYS A 606 -16.15 -0.34 16.51
N ASN A 607 -15.02 -0.48 17.21
CA ASN A 607 -14.82 -1.51 18.23
C ASN A 607 -15.72 -1.23 19.45
N THR A 608 -16.18 -2.30 20.11
CA THR A 608 -16.81 -2.21 21.43
C THR A 608 -15.85 -2.72 22.52
N ASN A 609 -16.34 -2.79 23.75
CA ASN A 609 -15.70 -3.49 24.87
C ASN A 609 -15.69 -5.03 24.74
N LYS A 610 -16.38 -5.60 23.74
CA LYS A 610 -16.47 -7.04 23.48
C LYS A 610 -15.76 -7.38 22.17
N SER A 611 -14.80 -8.31 22.22
CA SER A 611 -14.11 -8.80 21.01
C SER A 611 -15.10 -9.43 20.02
N GLY A 612 -14.91 -9.15 18.73
CA GLY A 612 -15.82 -9.62 17.66
C GLY A 612 -17.21 -8.97 17.65
N VAL A 613 -17.44 -7.95 18.50
CA VAL A 613 -18.68 -7.17 18.53
C VAL A 613 -18.35 -5.70 18.24
N TYR A 614 -19.12 -5.13 17.34
CA TYR A 614 -18.89 -3.84 16.73
C TYR A 614 -20.15 -2.97 16.79
N THR A 615 -19.99 -1.66 16.65
CA THR A 615 -21.09 -0.74 16.36
C THR A 615 -20.81 -0.11 14.99
N ILE A 616 -21.86 0.28 14.25
CA ILE A 616 -21.74 0.76 12.87
C ILE A 616 -22.24 2.20 12.80
N ALA A 617 -21.34 3.17 12.78
CA ALA A 617 -21.67 4.59 12.72
C ALA A 617 -22.03 5.00 11.28
N THR A 618 -22.98 5.92 11.09
CA THR A 618 -23.34 6.44 9.76
C THR A 618 -22.49 7.66 9.42
N LYS A 619 -21.97 7.73 8.18
CA LYS A 619 -21.14 8.89 7.76
C LYS A 619 -21.97 10.16 7.62
N ILE A 620 -23.21 10.04 7.14
CA ILE A 620 -24.12 11.18 6.97
C ILE A 620 -24.40 11.92 8.28
N SER A 621 -24.40 11.21 9.42
CA SER A 621 -24.53 11.79 10.77
C SER A 621 -23.21 12.26 11.40
N LYS A 622 -22.10 12.24 10.66
CA LYS A 622 -20.73 12.52 11.15
C LYS A 622 -20.37 11.65 12.37
N GLU A 623 -20.71 10.37 12.27
CA GLU A 623 -20.56 9.34 13.31
C GLU A 623 -21.28 9.62 14.65
N THR A 624 -22.31 10.49 14.66
CA THR A 624 -23.15 10.73 15.86
C THR A 624 -24.26 9.68 16.02
N LYS A 625 -24.68 9.05 14.92
CA LYS A 625 -25.74 8.01 14.88
C LYS A 625 -25.21 6.69 14.31
N TYR A 626 -25.84 5.60 14.75
CA TYR A 626 -25.40 4.23 14.52
C TYR A 626 -26.56 3.35 14.06
N VAL A 627 -26.25 2.27 13.31
CA VAL A 627 -27.23 1.28 12.86
C VAL A 627 -27.85 0.58 14.07
N ASP A 628 -29.16 0.75 14.23
CA ASP A 628 -29.95 0.48 15.44
C ASP A 628 -31.17 -0.38 15.11
N VAL A 629 -31.43 -1.41 15.92
CA VAL A 629 -32.69 -2.17 15.87
C VAL A 629 -33.76 -1.45 16.70
N TYR A 630 -34.76 -0.91 16.00
CA TYR A 630 -35.76 0.02 16.53
C TYR A 630 -36.47 -0.49 17.80
N GLU A 631 -36.58 0.38 18.80
CA GLU A 631 -37.20 0.11 20.12
C GLU A 631 -36.65 -1.13 20.85
N HIS A 632 -35.40 -1.54 20.57
CA HIS A 632 -34.77 -2.74 21.15
C HIS A 632 -35.55 -4.05 20.88
N LYS A 633 -36.45 -4.05 19.89
CA LYS A 633 -37.30 -5.22 19.58
C LYS A 633 -36.47 -6.37 19.01
N THR A 634 -36.96 -7.59 19.20
CA THR A 634 -36.24 -8.83 18.85
C THR A 634 -37.02 -9.76 17.91
N ALA A 635 -38.17 -9.32 17.39
CA ALA A 635 -39.00 -10.07 16.46
C ALA A 635 -38.42 -10.03 15.03
N ASP A 636 -38.70 -11.06 14.22
CA ASP A 636 -38.44 -11.01 12.78
C ASP A 636 -39.25 -9.88 12.13
N GLY A 637 -38.67 -9.17 11.17
CA GLY A 637 -39.28 -7.99 10.54
C GLY A 637 -39.17 -6.70 11.37
N THR A 638 -38.51 -6.72 12.53
CA THR A 638 -38.24 -5.48 13.28
C THR A 638 -37.36 -4.54 12.46
N ASN A 639 -37.78 -3.28 12.34
CA ASN A 639 -37.12 -2.27 11.54
C ASN A 639 -35.68 -1.95 11.99
N VAL A 640 -34.80 -1.61 11.04
CA VAL A 640 -33.47 -1.06 11.33
C VAL A 640 -33.43 0.41 10.89
N CYS A 641 -33.05 1.28 11.81
CA CYS A 641 -32.90 2.72 11.62
C CYS A 641 -31.49 3.17 12.03
N GLN A 642 -31.15 4.43 11.83
CA GLN A 642 -30.05 5.04 12.58
C GLN A 642 -30.57 5.68 13.87
N TRP A 643 -29.77 5.66 14.92
CA TRP A 643 -30.07 6.33 16.18
C TRP A 643 -28.81 6.86 16.87
N THR A 644 -28.93 7.94 17.64
CA THR A 644 -27.92 8.46 18.56
C THR A 644 -27.23 7.32 19.33
N TYR A 645 -25.90 7.40 19.45
CA TYR A 645 -25.12 6.37 20.14
C TYR A 645 -25.46 6.27 21.63
N TYR A 646 -25.90 5.07 22.05
CA TYR A 646 -26.04 4.70 23.46
C TYR A 646 -25.23 3.45 23.82
N GLY A 647 -24.57 2.80 22.86
CA GLY A 647 -23.77 1.60 23.07
C GLY A 647 -24.58 0.36 23.46
N ASN A 648 -25.91 0.42 23.38
CA ASN A 648 -26.80 -0.65 23.81
C ASN A 648 -26.73 -1.89 22.86
N PRO A 649 -27.10 -3.10 23.33
CA PRO A 649 -27.00 -4.32 22.51
C PRO A 649 -27.80 -4.33 21.19
N ASN A 650 -28.81 -3.46 21.04
CA ASN A 650 -29.54 -3.25 19.79
C ASN A 650 -28.72 -2.49 18.72
N GLN A 651 -27.68 -1.77 19.12
CA GLN A 651 -26.70 -1.08 18.25
C GLN A 651 -25.43 -1.92 18.01
N GLN A 652 -25.31 -3.08 18.65
CA GLN A 652 -24.14 -3.96 18.61
C GLN A 652 -24.34 -5.11 17.61
N TRP A 653 -23.33 -5.31 16.74
CA TRP A 653 -23.36 -6.23 15.60
C TRP A 653 -22.10 -7.12 15.55
N GLN A 654 -22.25 -8.34 15.05
CA GLN A 654 -21.15 -9.27 14.74
C GLN A 654 -21.07 -9.47 13.23
N PHE A 655 -19.87 -9.47 12.67
CA PHE A 655 -19.62 -9.72 11.25
C PHE A 655 -19.20 -11.18 11.07
N GLU A 656 -20.14 -12.05 10.70
CA GLU A 656 -19.90 -13.49 10.48
C GLU A 656 -19.57 -13.73 8.99
N PRO A 657 -18.34 -14.18 8.61
CA PRO A 657 -17.99 -14.41 7.21
C PRO A 657 -18.88 -15.47 6.56
N VAL A 658 -19.32 -15.24 5.32
CA VAL A 658 -20.19 -16.17 4.58
C VAL A 658 -19.49 -17.49 4.24
N ASN A 659 -18.15 -17.50 4.21
CA ASN A 659 -17.32 -18.69 3.97
C ASN A 659 -16.34 -18.93 5.13
N GLY A 660 -16.67 -19.86 6.01
CA GLY A 660 -15.80 -20.29 7.11
C GLY A 660 -16.10 -21.73 7.56
N SER A 661 -15.56 -22.72 6.84
CA SER A 661 -15.46 -24.09 7.33
C SER A 661 -14.01 -24.40 7.72
N SER A 662 -13.82 -24.77 8.98
CA SER A 662 -12.54 -25.22 9.52
C SER A 662 -12.01 -26.45 8.77
N GLN A 663 -10.76 -26.43 8.33
CA GLN A 663 -10.08 -27.63 7.84
C GLN A 663 -9.74 -28.57 9.00
N ALA A 664 -10.60 -29.56 9.23
CA ALA A 664 -10.22 -30.82 9.86
C ALA A 664 -9.97 -31.85 8.75
N GLN A 665 -8.75 -32.41 8.72
CA GLN A 665 -8.30 -33.37 7.71
C GLN A 665 -8.84 -34.79 8.00
N PRO A 666 -9.52 -35.46 7.05
CA PRO A 666 -9.71 -36.91 7.08
C PRO A 666 -8.58 -37.63 6.33
N THR A 667 -8.06 -38.68 6.95
CA THR A 667 -7.00 -39.58 6.43
C THR A 667 -7.48 -40.49 5.29
N PRO A 668 -6.65 -40.77 4.26
CA PRO A 668 -6.85 -41.89 3.35
C PRO A 668 -5.83 -43.04 3.57
N THR A 669 -6.29 -44.29 3.45
CA THR A 669 -5.50 -45.54 3.45
C THR A 669 -6.24 -46.58 2.56
N PRO A 670 -5.62 -47.66 2.00
CA PRO A 670 -4.96 -47.55 0.69
C PRO A 670 -5.23 -48.71 -0.33
N THR A 671 -5.01 -48.45 -1.65
CA THR A 671 -4.57 -49.44 -2.70
C THR A 671 -5.64 -50.51 -3.13
N PRO A 672 -5.66 -51.13 -4.35
CA PRO A 672 -4.58 -51.37 -5.33
C PRO A 672 -4.78 -51.05 -6.85
N THR A 673 -3.70 -50.50 -7.43
CA THR A 673 -2.93 -50.94 -8.62
C THR A 673 -3.61 -51.54 -9.87
N THR A 674 -3.23 -51.02 -11.06
CA THR A 674 -2.58 -51.81 -12.14
C THR A 674 -1.70 -50.93 -13.05
N THR A 675 -0.65 -51.53 -13.61
CA THR A 675 0.46 -50.93 -14.37
C THR A 675 0.26 -50.96 -15.88
N THR A 676 0.84 -49.98 -16.61
CA THR A 676 1.93 -50.18 -17.61
C THR A 676 2.33 -48.86 -18.30
N ALA A 677 3.52 -48.84 -18.91
CA ALA A 677 4.11 -47.71 -19.66
C ALA A 677 4.90 -48.27 -20.89
N PRO A 678 5.66 -47.48 -21.70
CA PRO A 678 5.15 -46.87 -22.94
C PRO A 678 6.05 -47.08 -24.20
N GLN A 679 5.51 -46.91 -25.43
CA GLN A 679 6.27 -46.49 -26.64
C GLN A 679 5.34 -46.08 -27.84
N PRO A 680 5.80 -45.55 -29.02
CA PRO A 680 5.38 -44.21 -29.44
C PRO A 680 4.87 -44.03 -30.91
N THR A 681 4.48 -42.79 -31.26
CA THR A 681 4.23 -42.24 -32.63
C THR A 681 3.03 -42.85 -33.40
N PRO A 682 2.42 -42.17 -34.41
CA PRO A 682 2.87 -40.99 -35.16
C PRO A 682 1.86 -39.81 -35.26
N THR A 683 2.32 -38.72 -35.90
CA THR A 683 1.57 -37.50 -36.24
C THR A 683 0.47 -37.73 -37.30
N PRO A 684 -0.80 -37.31 -37.09
CA PRO A 684 -1.83 -37.31 -38.13
C PRO A 684 -1.93 -36.01 -38.93
N LYS A 685 -2.34 -36.17 -40.18
CA LYS A 685 -2.61 -35.16 -41.23
C LYS A 685 -3.91 -34.36 -40.94
N PRO A 686 -4.12 -33.14 -41.49
CA PRO A 686 -5.33 -32.35 -41.23
C PRO A 686 -6.62 -33.04 -41.67
N GLN A 687 -7.60 -33.09 -40.77
CA GLN A 687 -8.97 -33.56 -41.02
C GLN A 687 -9.90 -32.37 -41.30
N PRO A 688 -10.95 -32.50 -42.14
CA PRO A 688 -11.79 -31.36 -42.54
C PRO A 688 -12.52 -30.70 -41.37
N THR A 689 -12.70 -29.38 -41.47
CA THR A 689 -13.49 -28.58 -40.53
C THR A 689 -14.93 -29.12 -40.47
N PRO A 690 -15.42 -29.57 -39.30
CA PRO A 690 -16.82 -29.95 -39.16
C PRO A 690 -17.71 -28.70 -39.22
N THR A 691 -18.82 -28.79 -39.94
CA THR A 691 -19.88 -27.78 -39.92
C THR A 691 -20.40 -27.64 -38.48
N PRO A 692 -20.47 -26.43 -37.88
CA PRO A 692 -20.96 -26.27 -36.52
C PRO A 692 -22.41 -26.76 -36.39
N ALA A 693 -22.64 -27.69 -35.46
CA ALA A 693 -23.98 -28.05 -35.04
C ALA A 693 -24.45 -27.03 -34.00
N THR A 694 -25.52 -26.28 -34.30
CA THR A 694 -26.07 -25.27 -33.39
C THR A 694 -26.55 -25.91 -32.09
N ALA A 695 -25.84 -25.68 -30.99
CA ALA A 695 -26.20 -26.25 -29.70
C ALA A 695 -27.42 -25.51 -29.11
N SER A 696 -28.60 -26.14 -29.17
CA SER A 696 -29.82 -25.59 -28.58
C SER A 696 -29.64 -25.41 -27.07
N GLY A 697 -29.60 -24.16 -26.59
CA GLY A 697 -29.45 -23.81 -25.18
C GLY A 697 -28.41 -22.73 -24.89
N LEU A 698 -27.49 -22.45 -25.83
CA LEU A 698 -26.62 -21.28 -25.74
C LEU A 698 -27.40 -20.02 -26.16
N LYS A 699 -27.38 -18.98 -25.34
CA LYS A 699 -28.14 -17.74 -25.55
C LYS A 699 -27.24 -16.52 -25.36
N ALA A 700 -27.51 -15.46 -26.11
CA ALA A 700 -26.86 -14.18 -25.93
C ALA A 700 -27.91 -13.06 -25.74
N THR A 701 -27.66 -12.14 -24.82
CA THR A 701 -28.47 -10.94 -24.61
C THR A 701 -27.59 -9.69 -24.60
N ALA A 702 -28.11 -8.57 -25.11
CA ALA A 702 -27.42 -7.29 -25.15
C ALA A 702 -28.08 -6.27 -24.23
N THR A 703 -27.25 -5.53 -23.49
CA THR A 703 -27.62 -4.30 -22.78
C THR A 703 -26.90 -3.14 -23.44
N ILE A 704 -27.64 -2.20 -24.01
CA ILE A 704 -27.09 -1.08 -24.79
C ILE A 704 -27.38 0.23 -24.07
N ASN A 705 -26.33 1.00 -23.78
CA ASN A 705 -26.42 2.36 -23.28
C ASN A 705 -25.97 3.32 -24.40
N SER A 706 -26.91 4.00 -25.05
CA SER A 706 -26.65 4.91 -26.17
C SER A 706 -26.94 6.35 -25.80
N TRP A 707 -26.04 7.25 -26.20
CA TRP A 707 -26.18 8.71 -26.11
C TRP A 707 -26.29 9.36 -27.49
N GLY A 708 -26.71 8.58 -28.51
CA GLY A 708 -27.04 9.05 -29.86
C GLY A 708 -25.84 9.25 -30.80
N SER A 709 -24.77 9.90 -30.33
CA SER A 709 -23.51 10.04 -31.08
C SER A 709 -22.52 8.90 -30.87
N GLY A 710 -22.81 8.04 -29.89
CA GLY A 710 -22.09 6.81 -29.60
C GLY A 710 -22.84 6.00 -28.54
N TYR A 711 -22.30 4.83 -28.21
CA TYR A 711 -22.90 3.91 -27.26
C TYR A 711 -21.88 2.92 -26.70
N THR A 712 -22.27 2.31 -25.58
CA THR A 712 -21.62 1.16 -24.97
C THR A 712 -22.59 -0.02 -24.96
N ALA A 713 -22.15 -1.18 -25.43
CA ALA A 713 -22.93 -2.42 -25.40
C ALA A 713 -22.22 -3.48 -24.54
N SER A 714 -22.97 -4.10 -23.62
CA SER A 714 -22.55 -5.30 -22.90
C SER A 714 -23.35 -6.50 -23.42
N ILE A 715 -22.67 -7.61 -23.68
CA ILE A 715 -23.24 -8.86 -24.19
C ILE A 715 -23.01 -9.96 -23.16
N LYS A 716 -24.10 -10.60 -22.73
CA LYS A 716 -24.09 -11.75 -21.83
C LYS A 716 -24.37 -13.02 -22.60
N VAL A 717 -23.41 -13.93 -22.62
CA VAL A 717 -23.54 -15.30 -23.16
C VAL A 717 -23.86 -16.25 -22.02
N SER A 718 -25.01 -16.91 -22.06
CA SER A 718 -25.50 -17.85 -21.02
C SER A 718 -25.68 -19.25 -21.60
N ASN A 719 -25.24 -20.28 -20.87
CA ASN A 719 -25.26 -21.67 -21.33
C ASN A 719 -26.30 -22.51 -20.57
N ASP A 720 -27.45 -22.76 -21.21
CA ASP A 720 -28.49 -23.68 -20.73
C ASP A 720 -28.52 -25.00 -21.52
N THR A 721 -27.42 -25.41 -22.18
CA THR A 721 -27.39 -26.59 -23.08
C THR A 721 -27.44 -27.95 -22.36
N GLY A 722 -27.45 -27.97 -21.02
CA GLY A 722 -27.34 -29.17 -20.20
C GLY A 722 -25.92 -29.71 -20.05
N LYS A 723 -24.91 -29.09 -20.69
CA LYS A 723 -23.50 -29.50 -20.67
C LYS A 723 -22.57 -28.30 -20.63
N THR A 724 -21.30 -28.51 -20.28
CA THR A 724 -20.26 -27.47 -20.40
C THR A 724 -19.95 -27.23 -21.88
N VAL A 725 -20.04 -25.97 -22.30
CA VAL A 725 -19.64 -25.48 -23.63
C VAL A 725 -18.17 -25.09 -23.59
N ASN A 726 -17.39 -25.50 -24.60
CA ASN A 726 -15.95 -25.21 -24.73
C ASN A 726 -15.69 -24.57 -26.09
N GLY A 727 -15.55 -23.24 -26.08
CA GLY A 727 -15.62 -22.40 -27.27
C GLY A 727 -17.06 -21.99 -27.57
N TRP A 728 -17.24 -20.74 -27.98
CA TRP A 728 -18.50 -20.18 -28.48
C TRP A 728 -18.15 -19.12 -29.54
N THR A 729 -18.99 -18.94 -30.55
CA THR A 729 -18.80 -17.92 -31.59
C THR A 729 -20.08 -17.14 -31.78
N LEU A 730 -19.96 -15.82 -31.85
CA LEU A 730 -21.09 -14.90 -31.95
C LEU A 730 -20.93 -13.99 -33.17
N LYS A 731 -22.01 -13.73 -33.92
CA LYS A 731 -22.02 -12.79 -35.05
C LYS A 731 -22.97 -11.63 -34.80
N LEU A 732 -22.47 -10.40 -34.98
CA LEU A 732 -23.25 -9.16 -35.01
C LEU A 732 -23.19 -8.54 -36.41
N LYS A 733 -24.29 -7.97 -36.90
CA LYS A 733 -24.30 -7.29 -38.21
C LYS A 733 -23.72 -5.88 -38.11
N LYS A 734 -22.85 -5.53 -39.07
CA LYS A 734 -22.23 -4.20 -39.17
C LYS A 734 -23.22 -3.08 -39.50
N SER A 735 -24.40 -3.44 -40.03
CA SER A 735 -25.51 -2.50 -40.27
C SER A 735 -26.32 -2.17 -39.00
N GLU A 736 -26.15 -2.93 -37.92
CA GLU A 736 -26.86 -2.77 -36.66
C GLU A 736 -25.95 -2.22 -35.55
N VAL A 737 -24.64 -2.53 -35.62
CA VAL A 737 -23.59 -2.02 -34.74
C VAL A 737 -22.32 -1.66 -35.50
N LYS A 738 -21.60 -0.64 -35.02
CA LYS A 738 -20.17 -0.43 -35.20
C LYS A 738 -19.39 -0.90 -33.97
N ILE A 739 -18.18 -1.42 -34.14
CA ILE A 739 -17.26 -1.74 -33.03
C ILE A 739 -15.99 -0.91 -33.22
N ASP A 740 -15.74 0.06 -32.33
CA ASP A 740 -14.52 0.86 -32.31
C ASP A 740 -13.50 0.34 -31.28
N SER A 741 -13.98 -0.24 -30.17
CA SER A 741 -13.15 -0.98 -29.22
C SER A 741 -13.96 -2.03 -28.47
N SER A 742 -13.34 -3.13 -28.06
CA SER A 742 -13.97 -4.25 -27.35
C SER A 742 -13.10 -4.76 -26.21
N TRP A 743 -13.71 -5.42 -25.22
CA TRP A 743 -13.02 -6.09 -24.12
C TRP A 743 -13.62 -7.47 -23.86
N SER A 744 -12.83 -8.36 -23.24
CA SER A 744 -13.19 -9.76 -22.95
C SER A 744 -13.46 -10.67 -24.15
N VAL A 745 -13.22 -10.21 -25.39
CA VAL A 745 -13.39 -10.98 -26.63
C VAL A 745 -12.37 -10.60 -27.69
N ASN A 746 -12.15 -11.53 -28.62
CA ASN A 746 -11.54 -11.28 -29.92
C ASN A 746 -12.63 -10.89 -30.94
N VAL A 747 -12.37 -9.89 -31.78
CA VAL A 747 -13.29 -9.43 -32.83
C VAL A 747 -12.59 -9.49 -34.18
N LYS A 748 -13.23 -10.12 -35.18
CA LYS A 748 -12.76 -10.19 -36.56
C LYS A 748 -13.88 -9.83 -37.53
N GLU A 749 -13.58 -9.00 -38.51
CA GLU A 749 -14.54 -8.68 -39.57
C GLU A 749 -14.64 -9.81 -40.60
N SER A 750 -15.87 -10.15 -41.01
CA SER A 750 -16.16 -11.12 -42.07
C SER A 750 -17.42 -10.74 -42.84
N GLY A 751 -17.27 -10.24 -44.06
CA GLY A 751 -18.39 -9.72 -44.86
C GLY A 751 -19.18 -8.64 -44.12
N GLU A 752 -20.50 -8.82 -44.04
CA GLU A 752 -21.44 -7.93 -43.34
C GLU A 752 -21.45 -8.09 -41.81
N TYR A 753 -20.62 -8.98 -41.24
CA TYR A 753 -20.63 -9.32 -39.82
C TYR A 753 -19.32 -8.99 -39.11
N TYR A 754 -19.41 -8.66 -37.83
CA TYR A 754 -18.37 -8.89 -36.84
C TYR A 754 -18.52 -10.32 -36.31
N VAL A 755 -17.46 -11.11 -36.42
CA VAL A 755 -17.33 -12.44 -35.81
C VAL A 755 -16.57 -12.27 -34.51
N ILE A 756 -17.21 -12.64 -33.41
CA ILE A 756 -16.72 -12.48 -32.05
C ILE A 756 -16.43 -13.85 -31.46
N THR A 757 -15.23 -14.05 -30.95
CA THR A 757 -14.78 -15.29 -30.31
C THR A 757 -14.22 -15.02 -28.91
N PRO A 758 -14.13 -16.04 -28.05
CA PRO A 758 -13.75 -15.84 -26.65
C PRO A 758 -12.27 -15.49 -26.55
N MET A 759 -11.87 -15.02 -25.37
CA MET A 759 -10.51 -15.17 -24.88
C MET A 759 -10.35 -16.55 -24.23
N ASP A 760 -9.13 -17.06 -24.09
CA ASP A 760 -8.88 -18.41 -23.55
C ASP A 760 -9.60 -18.65 -22.21
N TRP A 761 -9.63 -17.63 -21.34
CA TRP A 761 -10.20 -17.69 -19.98
C TRP A 761 -11.73 -17.61 -19.90
N ASN A 762 -12.44 -17.20 -20.96
CA ASN A 762 -13.91 -17.28 -21.04
C ASN A 762 -14.43 -18.18 -22.18
N SER A 763 -13.54 -18.96 -22.79
CA SER A 763 -13.89 -19.96 -23.79
C SER A 763 -14.80 -21.07 -23.22
N THR A 764 -14.59 -21.47 -21.97
CA THR A 764 -15.41 -22.49 -21.29
C THR A 764 -16.53 -21.86 -20.47
N ILE A 765 -17.77 -22.31 -20.69
CA ILE A 765 -18.95 -21.92 -19.89
C ILE A 765 -19.63 -23.19 -19.37
N ALA A 766 -19.68 -23.37 -18.05
CA ALA A 766 -20.42 -24.48 -17.42
C ALA A 766 -21.94 -24.37 -17.66
N ASN A 767 -22.66 -25.49 -17.56
CA ASN A 767 -24.12 -25.45 -17.65
C ASN A 767 -24.73 -24.63 -16.50
N GLY A 768 -25.68 -23.74 -16.81
CA GLY A 768 -26.27 -22.77 -15.88
C GLY A 768 -25.37 -21.57 -15.57
N ALA A 769 -24.19 -21.46 -16.21
CA ALA A 769 -23.29 -20.32 -16.06
C ALA A 769 -23.35 -19.37 -17.27
N SER A 770 -22.74 -18.20 -17.11
CA SER A 770 -22.65 -17.17 -18.15
C SER A 770 -21.30 -16.47 -18.15
N THR A 771 -20.89 -15.93 -19.30
CA THR A 771 -19.80 -14.96 -19.40
C THR A 771 -20.29 -13.66 -20.03
N GLU A 772 -19.59 -12.55 -19.77
CA GLU A 772 -19.95 -11.23 -20.25
C GLU A 772 -18.75 -10.55 -20.93
N PHE A 773 -19.03 -9.84 -22.01
CA PHE A 773 -18.07 -9.03 -22.75
C PHE A 773 -18.74 -7.73 -23.18
N GLY A 774 -17.99 -6.78 -23.74
CA GLY A 774 -18.62 -5.60 -24.30
C GLY A 774 -17.75 -4.82 -25.28
N PHE A 775 -18.36 -3.78 -25.84
CA PHE A 775 -17.74 -2.92 -26.83
C PHE A 775 -18.32 -1.50 -26.81
N ASN A 776 -17.53 -0.55 -27.30
CA ASN A 776 -17.96 0.81 -27.59
C ASN A 776 -18.07 1.01 -29.11
N GLY A 777 -19.05 1.79 -29.53
CA GLY A 777 -19.25 2.20 -30.92
C GLY A 777 -19.63 3.66 -31.04
N THR A 778 -19.21 4.28 -32.14
CA THR A 778 -19.58 5.64 -32.56
C THR A 778 -20.71 5.61 -33.58
N GLY A 779 -21.58 6.62 -33.54
CA GLY A 779 -22.82 6.68 -34.31
C GLY A 779 -24.02 6.12 -33.56
N SER A 780 -25.11 5.90 -34.28
CA SER A 780 -26.34 5.30 -33.74
C SER A 780 -26.26 3.78 -33.73
N VAL A 781 -27.05 3.18 -32.83
CA VAL A 781 -27.22 1.72 -32.66
C VAL A 781 -28.71 1.41 -32.58
N VAL A 782 -29.12 0.26 -33.10
CA VAL A 782 -30.51 -0.20 -32.96
C VAL A 782 -30.77 -0.73 -31.55
N ASN A 783 -31.95 -0.43 -31.00
CA ASN A 783 -32.29 -0.80 -29.61
C ASN A 783 -32.25 -2.32 -29.34
N ASN A 784 -32.49 -3.14 -30.38
CA ASN A 784 -32.38 -4.60 -30.34
C ASN A 784 -31.46 -5.03 -31.48
N ILE A 785 -30.22 -5.41 -31.15
CA ILE A 785 -29.26 -5.96 -32.12
C ILE A 785 -29.51 -7.45 -32.32
N TYR A 786 -29.40 -7.94 -33.54
CA TYR A 786 -29.49 -9.37 -33.84
C TYR A 786 -28.19 -10.08 -33.47
N ILE A 787 -28.31 -11.19 -32.74
CA ILE A 787 -27.18 -11.98 -32.27
C ILE A 787 -27.37 -13.44 -32.72
N ASP A 788 -26.53 -13.91 -33.65
CA ASP A 788 -26.37 -15.34 -33.97
C ASP A 788 -25.25 -15.88 -33.09
N ILE A 789 -25.51 -16.93 -32.30
CA ILE A 789 -24.53 -17.55 -31.40
C ILE A 789 -24.51 -19.07 -31.57
N GLN A 790 -23.30 -19.64 -31.58
CA GLN A 790 -23.00 -21.04 -31.91
C GLN A 790 -21.95 -21.60 -30.95
#